data_AF-A0A928C6Z9-F1
#
_entry.id   AF-A0A928C6Z9-F1
#
_cell.length_a   1.000
_cell.length_b   1.000
_cell.length_c   1.000
_cell.angle_alpha   90.00
_cell.angle_beta   90.00
_cell.angle_gamma   90.00
#
_symmetry.space_group_name_H-M   'P 1'
#
loop_
_entity.id
_entity.type
_entity.pdbx_description
1 polymer ?
#
loop_
_entity_poly.entity_id
_entity_poly.type
_entity_poly.pdbx_seq_one_letter_code
_entity_poly.pdbx_strand_id
1 'polypeptide(L)'
;MKKLMLLMLVLFSLPSMAQSNLMEDSLSAVSDVVVDTLEVLNVEPVQNINYLTINADQQGSMIYVNDEFAGFDTVTKLLNVGETYSWRVECDMYHNESGDVTIVSGDAVIIDVEMKPAYGFLTVTSLPEDSALVYVDNKCVGITPNEMIHVGIGKHKMLVYKEMYEPYIYEFEVEGNDTVMLEVQLVSNSKNVMVTTDSQSDIYIDNVMMGVGDWNGSITYGAHIIEAKKNNHKPILLETYIQNDSIDSIDTIVLEAPVPICGSLDVLTSPQGASVFIDGVNRGTTPLFIDKMLIGQYELCLVKDGCADMIKTIDIVENDTLSIDEVFSPAKEILVKTDRYGDSLFVNDRYVGKSPHKLFLTYNTHNIKARRMQYEVSDDFYIDMNDSVVELFVGKEMQIVTDYKRDRIFVDGKEVGVNPCQTMLSYGEHNLRVMRGKYRHEQTIVVEDDNVDVIELTLGKEVSIKTTNKGDKVYIDNKYAGKTPLTKYVYYGEHDVKVVRGDHETTQTISVNDNGEQDEHTIYIGQLVTFESTRHGDDIYINGEKKGESPLVYDMPVGNHEVMAKRHRRMDVQRIYIIKDGQTHFNFTPTKESISEFNSNGMGFFTLNASQYQGKYSYGLSWGSYKKVGWYISLLTNFDPAHGTYQTGITQFITKHNDYSPDLKAEDFNNNHIDSRLSATAGLMFKVAGPVYIKLGGGYALYSAFDQTINEEWYRTKDGNYNGLLLTGGLQFNLKNIVISTDVNTNQNFDFMEFKLGIGFAKKKNKDKK
;
A
#
# COMPACT_ATOMS: atom_id res chain seq x y z
N MET A 1 0.92 -53.38 -27.07
CA MET A 1 0.58 -52.31 -26.10
C MET A 1 1.65 -52.01 -25.03
N LYS A 2 2.76 -52.77 -24.89
CA LYS A 2 3.94 -52.36 -24.10
C LYS A 2 5.12 -51.81 -24.92
N LYS A 3 4.91 -51.48 -26.20
CA LYS A 3 5.93 -50.93 -27.12
C LYS A 3 5.49 -49.63 -27.84
N LEU A 4 4.49 -48.94 -27.29
CA LEU A 4 3.99 -47.64 -27.79
C LEU A 4 4.08 -46.54 -26.71
N MET A 5 4.82 -46.81 -25.63
CA MET A 5 4.93 -45.93 -24.45
C MET A 5 6.37 -45.46 -24.19
N LEU A 6 7.28 -45.65 -25.16
CA LEU A 6 8.69 -45.29 -25.09
C LEU A 6 9.18 -44.54 -26.35
N LEU A 7 8.26 -43.87 -27.06
CA LEU A 7 8.59 -43.03 -28.23
C LEU A 7 7.81 -41.70 -28.20
N MET A 8 7.59 -41.16 -27.01
CA MET A 8 6.89 -39.87 -26.85
C MET A 8 7.42 -39.09 -25.63
N LEU A 9 8.73 -39.18 -25.40
CA LEU A 9 9.44 -38.43 -24.35
C LEU A 9 10.73 -37.76 -24.86
N VAL A 10 10.89 -37.67 -26.18
CA VAL A 10 11.93 -36.87 -26.84
C VAL A 10 11.28 -36.21 -28.04
N LEU A 11 10.77 -35.00 -27.83
CA LEU A 11 10.49 -33.94 -28.81
C LEU A 11 9.69 -32.89 -28.05
N PHE A 12 10.31 -31.73 -27.81
CA PHE A 12 9.77 -30.42 -27.41
C PHE A 12 10.63 -29.78 -26.31
N SER A 13 11.81 -29.28 -26.70
CA SER A 13 12.47 -28.18 -26.00
C SER A 13 13.26 -27.35 -27.02
N LEU A 14 12.71 -26.19 -27.37
CA LEU A 14 13.33 -24.89 -27.75
C LEU A 14 12.21 -23.99 -28.33
N PRO A 15 12.14 -22.68 -28.01
CA PRO A 15 13.11 -21.64 -28.44
C PRO A 15 13.52 -20.60 -27.35
N SER A 16 14.75 -20.08 -27.31
CA SER A 16 15.28 -18.73 -27.76
C SER A 16 14.28 -17.55 -27.63
N MET A 17 14.58 -16.33 -27.15
CA MET A 17 15.78 -15.46 -27.25
C MET A 17 15.55 -14.14 -26.43
N ALA A 18 16.62 -13.40 -26.08
CA ALA A 18 16.76 -11.92 -26.07
C ALA A 18 16.95 -11.11 -24.74
N GLN A 19 17.76 -10.04 -24.91
CA GLN A 19 18.18 -8.88 -24.08
C GLN A 19 19.33 -9.08 -23.06
N SER A 20 20.49 -8.40 -23.08
CA SER A 20 21.05 -7.09 -23.55
C SER A 20 21.26 -6.05 -22.43
N ASN A 21 22.54 -5.77 -22.16
CA ASN A 21 23.24 -4.51 -21.84
C ASN A 21 22.81 -3.58 -20.69
N LEU A 22 23.79 -3.28 -19.82
CA LEU A 22 24.38 -1.97 -19.45
C LEU A 22 25.60 -2.29 -18.53
N MET A 23 26.87 -2.26 -18.97
CA MET A 23 27.83 -1.11 -19.04
C MET A 23 27.64 -0.11 -17.89
N GLU A 24 28.62 0.29 -17.08
CA GLU A 24 30.10 0.34 -17.04
C GLU A 24 30.46 0.53 -15.53
N ASP A 25 31.64 0.30 -14.95
CA ASP A 25 32.94 0.76 -15.40
C ASP A 25 34.10 0.24 -14.53
N SER A 26 35.30 0.21 -15.14
CA SER A 26 36.66 0.06 -14.58
C SER A 26 37.02 -1.35 -14.00
N LEU A 27 38.12 -2.04 -14.35
CA LEU A 27 39.48 -1.59 -14.67
C LEU A 27 40.34 -2.71 -15.33
N SER A 28 41.39 -2.29 -16.05
CA SER A 28 42.57 -3.03 -16.58
C SER A 28 42.49 -3.70 -17.96
N ALA A 29 42.82 -2.88 -18.97
CA ALA A 29 43.46 -3.24 -20.23
C ALA A 29 44.92 -3.71 -19.97
N VAL A 30 45.73 -4.29 -20.87
CA VAL A 30 45.91 -4.16 -22.32
C VAL A 30 46.59 -5.45 -22.83
N SER A 31 46.33 -5.76 -24.09
CA SER A 31 46.88 -6.77 -24.98
C SER A 31 48.41 -6.81 -25.13
N ASP A 32 48.97 -7.99 -25.47
CA ASP A 32 50.03 -8.07 -26.48
C ASP A 32 50.05 -9.43 -27.22
N VAL A 33 50.44 -9.35 -28.49
CA VAL A 33 50.26 -10.31 -29.59
C VAL A 33 51.62 -10.59 -30.26
N VAL A 34 51.77 -11.79 -30.85
CA VAL A 34 52.79 -12.26 -31.84
C VAL A 34 54.07 -12.85 -31.20
N VAL A 35 54.20 -14.18 -31.08
CA VAL A 35 54.57 -15.23 -32.06
C VAL A 35 56.04 -15.20 -32.52
N ASP A 36 56.74 -16.23 -32.04
CA ASP A 36 58.03 -16.80 -32.47
C ASP A 36 58.20 -16.91 -33.99
N THR A 37 59.39 -16.56 -34.50
CA THR A 37 60.21 -17.47 -35.33
C THR A 37 61.68 -17.04 -35.31
N LEU A 38 62.51 -17.92 -34.74
CA LEU A 38 63.96 -17.96 -34.88
C LEU A 38 64.37 -18.37 -36.31
N GLU A 39 65.27 -17.59 -36.93
CA GLU A 39 66.19 -18.06 -37.95
C GLU A 39 67.61 -17.54 -37.67
N VAL A 40 68.59 -18.34 -38.07
CA VAL A 40 69.87 -18.54 -37.39
C VAL A 40 71.04 -17.87 -38.11
N LEU A 41 72.03 -17.43 -37.30
CA LEU A 41 73.46 -17.14 -37.58
C LEU A 41 73.85 -15.81 -38.25
N ASN A 42 74.34 -14.86 -37.43
CA ASN A 42 75.74 -14.40 -37.50
C ASN A 42 76.18 -13.72 -36.20
N VAL A 43 77.32 -14.16 -35.66
CA VAL A 43 77.99 -13.60 -34.47
C VAL A 43 79.02 -12.56 -34.93
N GLU A 44 78.94 -11.35 -34.39
CA GLU A 44 80.04 -10.39 -34.18
C GLU A 44 79.79 -9.65 -32.83
N PRO A 45 80.82 -9.07 -32.18
CA PRO A 45 81.20 -9.37 -30.79
C PRO A 45 80.43 -8.61 -29.69
N VAL A 46 80.56 -9.14 -28.47
CA VAL A 46 80.17 -8.60 -27.14
C VAL A 46 80.16 -7.07 -27.10
N GLN A 47 78.99 -6.45 -26.89
CA GLN A 47 78.94 -5.07 -26.44
C GLN A 47 79.52 -5.00 -25.02
N ASN A 48 80.59 -4.22 -24.87
CA ASN A 48 81.24 -3.96 -23.59
C ASN A 48 80.37 -2.95 -22.81
N ILE A 49 79.26 -3.39 -22.22
CA ILE A 49 78.28 -2.57 -21.49
C ILE A 49 78.06 -3.12 -20.07
N ASN A 50 77.77 -2.24 -19.12
CA ASN A 50 77.42 -2.60 -17.74
C ASN A 50 76.41 -1.58 -17.16
N TYR A 51 75.75 -1.92 -16.06
CA TYR A 51 74.74 -1.08 -15.42
C TYR A 51 75.36 -0.06 -14.47
N LEU A 52 74.83 1.17 -14.51
CA LEU A 52 74.96 2.19 -13.47
C LEU A 52 73.62 2.32 -12.76
N THR A 53 73.60 2.12 -11.45
CA THR A 53 72.45 2.41 -10.58
C THR A 53 72.79 3.60 -9.68
N ILE A 54 71.95 4.63 -9.68
CA ILE A 54 72.06 5.78 -8.78
C ILE A 54 70.83 5.79 -7.87
N ASN A 55 71.04 5.76 -6.56
CA ASN A 55 70.01 5.80 -5.53
C ASN A 55 70.15 7.10 -4.73
N ALA A 56 69.12 7.94 -4.71
CA ALA A 56 69.04 9.12 -3.86
C ALA A 56 68.26 8.79 -2.58
N ASP A 57 68.72 9.29 -1.44
CA ASP A 57 68.09 9.06 -0.13
C ASP A 57 66.80 9.89 0.09
N GLN A 58 66.66 11.04 -0.60
CA GLN A 58 65.49 11.91 -0.50
C GLN A 58 64.46 11.62 -1.60
N GLN A 59 63.22 11.44 -1.19
CA GLN A 59 62.10 11.19 -2.10
C GLN A 59 61.77 12.42 -2.96
N GLY A 60 61.51 12.22 -4.25
CA GLY A 60 61.30 13.26 -5.24
C GLY A 60 62.59 13.80 -5.86
N SER A 61 63.74 13.18 -5.59
CA SER A 61 65.03 13.60 -6.14
C SER A 61 65.10 13.33 -7.64
N MET A 62 65.45 14.35 -8.43
CA MET A 62 65.64 14.25 -9.88
C MET A 62 67.08 13.82 -10.18
N ILE A 63 67.25 12.72 -10.91
CA ILE A 63 68.56 12.17 -11.27
C ILE A 63 68.85 12.43 -12.74
N TYR A 64 70.06 12.91 -13.02
CA TYR A 64 70.57 13.20 -14.37
C TYR A 64 71.84 12.39 -14.62
N VAL A 65 72.01 11.90 -15.85
CA VAL A 65 73.24 11.27 -16.34
C VAL A 65 73.65 11.96 -17.63
N ASN A 66 74.86 12.52 -17.70
CA ASN A 66 75.33 13.40 -18.78
C ASN A 66 74.39 14.59 -19.04
N ASP A 67 73.93 15.22 -17.95
CA ASP A 67 72.94 16.32 -17.97
C ASP A 67 71.56 15.96 -18.56
N GLU A 68 71.33 14.71 -18.97
CA GLU A 68 70.02 14.23 -19.40
C GLU A 68 69.24 13.68 -18.21
N PHE A 69 67.99 14.12 -18.05
CA PHE A 69 67.09 13.60 -17.03
C PHE A 69 66.91 12.10 -17.19
N ALA A 70 67.21 11.35 -16.13
CA ALA A 70 67.31 9.90 -16.14
C ALA A 70 66.16 9.24 -15.35
N GLY A 71 65.54 9.96 -14.41
CA GLY A 71 64.41 9.51 -13.62
C GLY A 71 64.41 10.11 -12.20
N PHE A 72 63.55 9.59 -11.33
CA PHE A 72 63.43 10.01 -9.93
C PHE A 72 63.93 8.92 -8.98
N ASP A 73 64.42 9.32 -7.81
CA ASP A 73 64.78 8.52 -6.62
C ASP A 73 65.81 7.41 -6.86
N THR A 74 65.53 6.44 -7.74
CA THR A 74 66.43 5.36 -8.12
C THR A 74 66.39 5.16 -9.63
N VAL A 75 67.55 5.29 -10.27
CA VAL A 75 67.69 5.12 -11.72
C VAL A 75 68.73 4.08 -12.03
N THR A 76 68.42 3.15 -12.95
CA THR A 76 69.40 2.21 -13.51
C THR A 76 69.52 2.42 -15.01
N LYS A 77 70.73 2.70 -15.51
CA LYS A 77 71.04 2.83 -16.95
C LYS A 77 72.11 1.84 -17.39
N LEU A 78 71.98 1.35 -18.62
CA LEU A 78 72.96 0.48 -19.26
C LEU A 78 73.91 1.33 -20.11
N LEU A 79 75.20 1.31 -19.79
CA LEU A 79 76.20 2.26 -20.31
C LEU A 79 77.47 1.52 -20.76
N ASN A 80 78.28 2.14 -21.62
CA ASN A 80 79.47 1.49 -22.18
C ASN A 80 80.59 1.41 -21.14
N VAL A 81 81.13 0.21 -20.96
CA VAL A 81 82.30 -0.07 -20.12
C VAL A 81 83.55 0.60 -20.71
N GLY A 82 84.28 1.31 -19.85
CA GLY A 82 85.46 2.09 -20.17
C GLY A 82 85.20 3.58 -20.37
N GLU A 83 83.93 4.00 -20.47
CA GLU A 83 83.54 5.40 -20.58
C GLU A 83 83.19 6.01 -19.22
N THR A 84 83.43 7.31 -19.08
CA THR A 84 83.07 8.12 -17.91
C THR A 84 81.82 8.94 -18.19
N TYR A 85 80.87 8.91 -17.26
CA TYR A 85 79.59 9.61 -17.33
C TYR A 85 79.48 10.56 -16.14
N SER A 86 78.99 11.78 -16.37
CA SER A 86 78.65 12.69 -15.27
C SER A 86 77.27 12.33 -14.72
N TRP A 87 77.07 12.54 -13.43
CA TRP A 87 75.77 12.38 -12.78
C TRP A 87 75.47 13.57 -11.87
N ARG A 88 74.18 13.88 -11.70
CA ARG A 88 73.70 14.94 -10.80
C ARG A 88 72.37 14.51 -10.19
N VAL A 89 72.19 14.82 -8.91
CA VAL A 89 70.94 14.64 -8.17
C VAL A 89 70.49 15.99 -7.62
N GLU A 90 69.22 16.34 -7.84
CA GLU A 90 68.61 17.59 -7.38
C GLU A 90 67.33 17.30 -6.60
N CYS A 91 67.11 17.99 -5.48
CA CYS A 91 65.87 17.88 -4.70
C CYS A 91 65.53 19.24 -4.07
N ASP A 92 64.25 19.62 -4.08
CA ASP A 92 63.81 20.89 -3.51
C ASP A 92 64.15 20.96 -2.02
N MET A 93 64.66 22.10 -1.57
CA MET A 93 65.15 22.31 -0.19
C MET A 93 66.39 21.49 0.19
N TYR A 94 67.10 20.85 -0.75
CA TYR A 94 68.37 20.16 -0.49
C TYR A 94 69.50 20.71 -1.39
N HIS A 95 70.75 20.51 -0.97
CA HIS A 95 71.91 20.79 -1.81
C HIS A 95 72.01 19.78 -2.95
N ASN A 96 72.25 20.26 -4.18
CA ASN A 96 72.49 19.41 -5.33
C ASN A 96 73.83 18.66 -5.17
N GLU A 97 73.83 17.36 -5.46
CA GLU A 97 75.02 16.51 -5.43
C GLU A 97 75.36 16.05 -6.85
N SER A 98 76.66 15.96 -7.19
CA SER A 98 77.09 15.57 -8.54
C SER A 98 78.49 14.96 -8.55
N GLY A 99 78.82 14.24 -9.62
CA GLY A 99 80.14 13.65 -9.82
C GLY A 99 80.30 12.99 -11.18
N ASP A 100 81.42 12.31 -11.36
CA ASP A 100 81.72 11.51 -12.55
C ASP A 100 81.93 10.04 -12.17
N VAL A 101 81.52 9.12 -13.04
CA VAL A 101 81.68 7.68 -12.83
C VAL A 101 82.13 6.97 -14.09
N THR A 102 83.20 6.18 -13.99
CA THR A 102 83.65 5.30 -15.09
C THR A 102 82.99 3.94 -14.96
N ILE A 103 82.34 3.48 -16.03
CA ILE A 103 81.69 2.18 -16.05
C ILE A 103 82.76 1.11 -16.25
N VAL A 104 82.88 0.18 -15.30
CA VAL A 104 83.85 -0.93 -15.36
C VAL A 104 83.14 -2.24 -15.71
N SER A 105 83.86 -3.24 -16.21
CA SER A 105 83.28 -4.57 -16.45
C SER A 105 83.10 -5.33 -15.14
N GLY A 106 82.03 -6.13 -15.04
CA GLY A 106 81.74 -6.93 -13.86
C GLY A 106 80.37 -6.59 -13.26
N ASP A 107 80.32 -6.45 -11.93
CA ASP A 107 79.10 -6.09 -11.21
C ASP A 107 78.62 -4.67 -11.55
N ALA A 108 77.32 -4.41 -11.38
CA ALA A 108 76.74 -3.09 -11.59
C ALA A 108 77.44 -2.04 -10.71
N VAL A 109 77.71 -0.87 -11.28
CA VAL A 109 78.25 0.27 -10.54
C VAL A 109 77.09 0.94 -9.81
N ILE A 110 77.18 1.04 -8.49
CA ILE A 110 76.12 1.64 -7.66
C ILE A 110 76.66 2.93 -7.02
N ILE A 111 75.86 3.99 -7.10
CA ILE A 111 76.10 5.28 -6.44
C ILE A 111 74.92 5.55 -5.52
N ASP A 112 75.18 5.53 -4.21
CA ASP A 112 74.22 5.99 -3.21
C ASP A 112 74.53 7.46 -2.88
N VAL A 113 73.53 8.33 -3.05
CA VAL A 113 73.62 9.78 -2.87
C VAL A 113 72.84 10.18 -1.63
N GLU A 114 73.56 10.74 -0.65
CA GLU A 114 72.99 11.30 0.57
C GLU A 114 72.90 12.83 0.43
N MET A 115 71.68 13.36 0.31
CA MET A 115 71.42 14.78 0.07
C MET A 115 71.45 15.57 1.39
N LYS A 116 72.13 16.72 1.40
CA LYS A 116 72.21 17.60 2.59
C LYS A 116 71.08 18.63 2.58
N PRO A 117 70.32 18.82 3.67
CA PRO A 117 69.31 19.87 3.79
C PRO A 117 69.87 21.27 3.46
N ALA A 118 69.12 22.03 2.67
CA ALA A 118 69.37 23.42 2.30
C ALA A 118 68.22 24.33 2.77
N TYR A 119 67.70 24.06 3.97
CA TYR A 119 66.63 24.82 4.63
C TYR A 119 66.95 25.09 6.11
N GLY A 120 66.23 26.07 6.67
CA GLY A 120 66.11 26.28 8.10
C GLY A 120 64.64 26.32 8.51
N PHE A 121 64.38 26.81 9.72
CA PHE A 121 63.05 26.84 10.32
C PHE A 121 62.62 28.27 10.66
N LEU A 122 61.33 28.55 10.54
CA LEU A 122 60.70 29.78 11.01
C LEU A 122 59.63 29.44 12.05
N THR A 123 59.64 30.17 13.16
CA THR A 123 58.58 30.17 14.17
C THR A 123 57.98 31.57 14.26
N VAL A 124 56.65 31.67 14.17
CA VAL A 124 55.92 32.94 14.17
C VAL A 124 54.83 32.92 15.23
N THR A 125 54.86 33.88 16.14
CA THR A 125 53.81 34.13 17.14
C THR A 125 53.22 35.53 16.90
N SER A 126 52.02 35.80 17.42
CA SER A 126 51.44 37.15 17.36
C SER A 126 50.85 37.56 18.69
N LEU A 127 50.95 38.85 19.00
CA LEU A 127 50.35 39.49 20.16
C LEU A 127 49.56 40.73 19.70
N PRO A 128 48.47 41.10 20.38
CA PRO A 128 47.87 40.42 21.52
C PRO A 128 47.03 39.19 21.14
N GLU A 129 46.68 39.03 19.87
CA GLU A 129 45.78 37.97 19.38
C GLU A 129 46.54 36.85 18.68
N ASP A 130 46.07 35.61 18.84
CA ASP A 130 46.50 34.44 18.07
C ASP A 130 45.71 34.30 16.76
N SER A 131 46.03 33.25 15.99
CA SER A 131 45.35 32.85 14.77
C SER A 131 45.37 33.92 13.67
N ALA A 132 46.48 34.63 13.52
CA ALA A 132 46.75 35.50 12.37
C ALA A 132 47.32 34.66 11.22
N LEU A 133 46.85 34.88 10.00
CA LEU A 133 47.33 34.19 8.82
C LEU A 133 48.78 34.60 8.52
N VAL A 134 49.65 33.62 8.30
CA VAL A 134 51.07 33.82 8.00
C VAL A 134 51.34 33.39 6.55
N TYR A 135 51.96 34.29 5.79
CA TYR A 135 52.43 34.04 4.43
C TYR A 135 53.94 34.23 4.39
N VAL A 136 54.65 33.32 3.71
CA VAL A 136 56.08 33.46 3.36
C VAL A 136 56.19 33.41 1.85
N ASP A 137 56.78 34.44 1.24
CA ASP A 137 56.90 34.62 -0.21
C ASP A 137 55.57 34.43 -0.97
N ASN A 138 54.51 35.02 -0.43
CA ASN A 138 53.12 34.94 -0.91
C ASN A 138 52.46 33.56 -0.79
N LYS A 139 53.11 32.57 -0.18
CA LYS A 139 52.53 31.27 0.13
C LYS A 139 52.00 31.26 1.57
N CYS A 140 50.73 30.93 1.75
CA CYS A 140 50.17 30.74 3.10
C CYS A 140 50.83 29.51 3.76
N VAL A 141 51.47 29.72 4.91
CA VAL A 141 52.18 28.68 5.67
C VAL A 141 51.46 28.28 6.96
N GLY A 142 50.35 28.95 7.28
CA GLY A 142 49.47 28.59 8.40
C GLY A 142 48.97 29.81 9.17
N ILE A 143 48.73 29.63 10.47
CA ILE A 143 48.27 30.68 11.39
C ILE A 143 49.16 30.74 12.63
N THR A 144 49.29 31.91 13.26
CA THR A 144 50.02 32.05 14.53
C THR A 144 49.26 31.38 15.71
N PRO A 145 49.97 30.83 16.71
CA PRO A 145 51.39 30.51 16.68
C PRO A 145 51.68 29.37 15.68
N ASN A 146 52.72 29.52 14.86
CA ASN A 146 53.16 28.52 13.89
C ASN A 146 54.63 28.19 14.14
N GLU A 147 54.92 26.93 14.44
CA GLU A 147 56.26 26.45 14.76
C GLU A 147 56.82 25.58 13.62
N MET A 148 58.13 25.64 13.40
CA MET A 148 58.87 24.77 12.46
C MET A 148 58.43 24.85 10.99
N ILE A 149 58.10 26.06 10.50
CA ILE A 149 57.88 26.28 9.06
C ILE A 149 59.22 26.07 8.33
N HIS A 150 59.27 25.15 7.38
CA HIS A 150 60.47 24.91 6.58
C HIS A 150 60.63 26.02 5.54
N VAL A 151 61.75 26.73 5.59
CA VAL A 151 62.04 27.85 4.70
C VAL A 151 63.43 27.64 4.11
N GLY A 152 63.55 27.78 2.78
CA GLY A 152 64.84 27.59 2.09
C GLY A 152 65.91 28.55 2.62
N ILE A 153 67.18 28.25 2.37
CA ILE A 153 68.26 29.19 2.72
C ILE A 153 68.17 30.43 1.84
N GLY A 154 68.32 31.61 2.43
CA GLY A 154 68.30 32.90 1.74
C GLY A 154 67.31 33.89 2.33
N LYS A 155 67.00 34.95 1.57
CA LYS A 155 66.11 36.04 1.99
C LYS A 155 64.67 35.76 1.62
N HIS A 156 63.77 35.98 2.57
CA HIS A 156 62.35 35.71 2.48
C HIS A 156 61.53 36.89 2.99
N LYS A 157 60.29 37.02 2.50
CA LYS A 157 59.34 38.03 2.95
C LYS A 157 58.13 37.39 3.62
N MET A 158 57.85 37.80 4.84
CA MET A 158 56.68 37.40 5.61
C MET A 158 55.59 38.47 5.55
N LEU A 159 54.33 38.03 5.44
CA LEU A 159 53.13 38.83 5.70
C LEU A 159 52.31 38.13 6.79
N VAL A 160 51.97 38.85 7.85
CA VAL A 160 51.04 38.39 8.90
C VAL A 160 49.79 39.25 8.84
N TYR A 161 48.63 38.60 8.73
CA TYR A 161 47.34 39.25 8.52
C TYR A 161 46.29 38.76 9.52
N LYS A 162 45.56 39.70 10.12
CA LYS A 162 44.42 39.46 11.00
C LYS A 162 43.36 40.52 10.73
N GLU A 163 42.09 40.12 10.68
CA GLU A 163 40.97 41.04 10.53
C GLU A 163 40.96 42.11 11.63
N MET A 164 40.62 43.36 11.30
CA MET A 164 40.68 44.52 12.21
C MET A 164 42.08 44.94 12.67
N TYR A 165 43.15 44.37 12.10
CA TYR A 165 44.53 44.76 12.37
C TYR A 165 45.25 45.21 11.09
N GLU A 166 46.30 46.02 11.24
CA GLU A 166 47.18 46.38 10.13
C GLU A 166 48.02 45.17 9.68
N PRO A 167 48.19 44.94 8.37
CA PRO A 167 49.03 43.85 7.87
C PRO A 167 50.50 44.10 8.23
N TYR A 168 51.13 43.11 8.86
CA TYR A 168 52.54 43.18 9.25
C TYR A 168 53.41 42.54 8.17
N ILE A 169 54.36 43.29 7.62
CA ILE A 169 55.28 42.83 6.57
C ILE A 169 56.71 42.89 7.10
N TYR A 170 57.46 41.78 6.97
CA TYR A 170 58.83 41.69 7.45
C TYR A 170 59.71 40.86 6.51
N GLU A 171 60.95 41.29 6.28
CA GLU A 171 61.94 40.54 5.52
C GLU A 171 62.94 39.88 6.48
N PHE A 172 63.18 38.59 6.31
CA PHE A 172 64.09 37.80 7.15
C PHE A 172 65.02 36.95 6.27
N GLU A 173 66.13 36.48 6.82
CA GLU A 173 67.11 35.64 6.15
C GLU A 173 67.30 34.35 6.94
N VAL A 174 67.34 33.22 6.24
CA VAL A 174 67.48 31.89 6.82
C VAL A 174 68.83 31.31 6.41
N GLU A 175 69.61 30.90 7.39
CA GLU A 175 70.85 30.14 7.21
C GLU A 175 70.60 28.64 7.47
N GLY A 176 71.47 27.75 6.97
CA GLY A 176 71.23 26.31 7.01
C GLY A 176 71.12 25.77 8.44
N ASN A 177 70.07 25.00 8.71
CA ASN A 177 69.71 24.46 10.04
C ASN A 177 69.39 25.51 11.14
N ASP A 178 69.36 26.80 10.83
CA ASP A 178 68.98 27.83 11.81
C ASP A 178 67.46 27.93 12.01
N THR A 179 67.03 28.38 13.19
CA THR A 179 65.63 28.69 13.49
C THR A 179 65.45 30.19 13.72
N VAL A 180 64.71 30.85 12.84
CA VAL A 180 64.29 32.24 12.99
C VAL A 180 63.02 32.27 13.85
N MET A 181 63.03 33.04 14.94
CA MET A 181 61.86 33.24 15.81
C MET A 181 61.36 34.67 15.70
N LEU A 182 60.11 34.86 15.28
CA LEU A 182 59.45 36.15 15.13
C LEU A 182 58.20 36.24 16.03
N GLU A 183 58.13 37.29 16.84
CA GLU A 183 56.94 37.67 17.59
C GLU A 183 56.35 38.94 16.98
N VAL A 184 55.16 38.84 16.40
CA VAL A 184 54.52 39.92 15.65
C VAL A 184 53.60 40.70 16.58
N GLN A 185 53.88 41.98 16.75
CA GLN A 185 53.00 42.91 17.48
C GLN A 185 51.96 43.48 16.51
N LEU A 186 50.73 42.97 16.58
CA LEU A 186 49.61 43.40 15.74
C LEU A 186 49.09 44.75 16.22
N VAL A 187 48.98 45.71 15.29
CA VAL A 187 48.40 47.04 15.56
C VAL A 187 46.95 47.03 15.13
N SER A 188 46.02 47.29 16.06
CA SER A 188 44.59 47.34 15.72
C SER A 188 44.33 48.49 14.74
N ASN A 189 43.59 48.20 13.68
CA ASN A 189 43.09 49.13 12.68
C ASN A 189 41.59 49.38 12.88
N SER A 190 41.13 49.38 14.13
CA SER A 190 39.71 49.48 14.48
C SER A 190 39.44 50.31 15.71
N LYS A 191 38.22 50.82 15.81
CA LYS A 191 37.70 51.58 16.95
C LYS A 191 36.34 51.03 17.36
N ASN A 192 36.05 51.00 18.66
CA ASN A 192 34.70 50.72 19.14
C ASN A 192 33.78 51.89 18.85
N VAL A 193 32.62 51.60 18.26
CA VAL A 193 31.61 52.58 17.87
C VAL A 193 30.27 52.17 18.45
N MET A 194 29.54 53.13 18.99
CA MET A 194 28.14 52.99 19.39
C MET A 194 27.26 53.63 18.31
N VAL A 195 26.41 52.84 17.67
CA VAL A 195 25.39 53.32 16.73
C VAL A 195 24.03 53.25 17.42
N THR A 196 23.30 54.35 17.45
CA THR A 196 21.96 54.42 18.07
C THR A 196 20.93 54.97 17.10
N THR A 197 19.74 54.39 17.07
CA THR A 197 18.61 54.85 16.26
C THR A 197 17.26 54.54 16.95
N ASP A 198 16.15 54.58 16.22
CA ASP A 198 14.86 54.10 16.71
C ASP A 198 14.94 52.62 17.14
N SER A 199 14.43 52.31 18.33
CA SER A 199 14.55 51.00 18.99
C SER A 199 14.08 49.77 18.20
N GLN A 200 13.32 49.97 17.11
CA GLN A 200 12.81 48.91 16.24
C GLN A 200 13.42 48.93 14.83
N SER A 201 14.47 49.71 14.61
CA SER A 201 15.14 49.81 13.31
C SER A 201 16.36 48.89 13.27
N ASP A 202 16.49 48.16 12.19
CA ASP A 202 17.68 47.36 11.89
C ASP A 202 18.84 48.29 11.52
N ILE A 203 20.01 48.06 12.10
CA ILE A 203 21.26 48.77 11.80
C ILE A 203 22.10 47.92 10.85
N TYR A 204 22.52 48.53 9.76
CA TYR A 204 23.46 47.97 8.79
C TYR A 204 24.73 48.82 8.75
N ILE A 205 25.89 48.18 8.65
CA ILE A 205 27.18 48.82 8.39
C ILE A 205 27.78 48.16 7.15
N ASP A 206 28.06 48.95 6.12
CA ASP A 206 28.54 48.49 4.80
C ASP A 206 27.70 47.34 4.21
N ASN A 207 26.38 47.48 4.32
CA ASN A 207 25.35 46.49 3.93
C ASN A 207 25.32 45.20 4.76
N VAL A 208 26.08 45.11 5.86
CA VAL A 208 26.03 43.98 6.79
C VAL A 208 25.13 44.33 7.97
N MET A 209 24.17 43.46 8.29
CA MET A 209 23.26 43.66 9.43
C MET A 209 24.02 43.45 10.75
N MET A 210 23.98 44.45 11.62
CA MET A 210 24.77 44.50 12.86
C MET A 210 23.91 44.31 14.11
N GLY A 211 22.68 44.85 14.12
CA GLY A 211 21.80 44.80 15.28
C GLY A 211 20.48 45.55 15.06
N VAL A 212 19.71 45.74 16.14
CA VAL A 212 18.42 46.45 16.13
C VAL A 212 18.42 47.51 17.23
N GLY A 213 18.00 48.72 16.89
CA GLY A 213 17.90 49.86 17.80
C GLY A 213 19.25 50.47 18.13
N ASP A 214 20.00 49.82 19.01
CA ASP A 214 21.35 50.22 19.42
C ASP A 214 22.35 49.10 19.11
N TRP A 215 23.51 49.47 18.62
CA TRP A 215 24.62 48.55 18.34
C TRP A 215 25.94 49.11 18.89
N ASN A 216 26.76 48.24 19.46
CA ASN A 216 28.09 48.58 19.95
C ASN A 216 29.08 47.51 19.49
N GLY A 217 30.14 47.92 18.79
CA GLY A 217 31.20 47.02 18.35
C GLY A 217 32.32 47.73 17.60
N SER A 218 33.32 46.97 17.19
CA SER A 218 34.48 47.49 16.47
C SER A 218 34.19 47.69 14.99
N ILE A 219 34.58 48.84 14.45
CA ILE A 219 34.59 49.16 13.01
C ILE A 219 36.02 49.56 12.62
N THR A 220 36.45 49.24 11.40
CA THR A 220 37.77 49.66 10.91
C THR A 220 37.90 51.17 10.81
N TYR A 221 39.12 51.69 10.83
CA TYR A 221 39.34 53.09 10.44
C TYR A 221 39.05 53.29 8.95
N GLY A 222 38.50 54.45 8.58
CA GLY A 222 38.16 54.78 7.20
C GLY A 222 36.69 55.13 6.99
N ALA A 223 36.27 55.14 5.73
CA ALA A 223 34.91 55.49 5.34
C ALA A 223 33.97 54.28 5.47
N HIS A 224 32.81 54.51 6.08
CA HIS A 224 31.76 53.51 6.30
C HIS A 224 30.39 54.07 5.95
N ILE A 225 29.49 53.21 5.48
CA ILE A 225 28.08 53.54 5.26
C ILE A 225 27.26 52.86 6.35
N ILE A 226 26.54 53.65 7.13
CA ILE A 226 25.67 53.17 8.21
C ILE A 226 24.22 53.45 7.82
N GLU A 227 23.38 52.42 7.85
CA GLU A 227 21.99 52.51 7.40
C GLU A 227 21.03 51.99 8.48
N ALA A 228 19.98 52.75 8.79
CA ALA A 228 18.86 52.32 9.61
C ALA A 228 17.65 51.96 8.72
N LYS A 229 17.13 50.73 8.87
CA LYS A 229 15.94 50.24 8.15
C LYS A 229 14.82 49.90 9.09
N LYS A 230 13.59 50.19 8.69
CA LYS A 230 12.37 49.75 9.38
C LYS A 230 11.30 49.43 8.37
N ASN A 231 10.54 48.36 8.59
CA ASN A 231 9.50 47.92 7.66
C ASN A 231 8.49 49.04 7.41
N ASN A 232 8.10 49.23 6.13
CA ASN A 232 7.18 50.28 5.69
C ASN A 232 7.65 51.71 5.99
N HIS A 233 8.95 51.92 6.19
CA HIS A 233 9.58 53.23 6.35
C HIS A 233 10.66 53.44 5.28
N LYS A 234 10.96 54.69 4.95
CA LYS A 234 12.12 55.06 4.13
C LYS A 234 13.39 54.95 4.97
N PRO A 235 14.44 54.25 4.50
CA PRO A 235 15.66 54.07 5.26
C PRO A 235 16.44 55.38 5.38
N ILE A 236 17.27 55.47 6.42
CA ILE A 236 18.20 56.57 6.63
C ILE A 236 19.62 56.04 6.42
N LEU A 237 20.39 56.70 5.55
CA LEU A 237 21.80 56.39 5.31
C LEU A 237 22.68 57.53 5.79
N LEU A 238 23.79 57.17 6.42
CA LEU A 238 24.85 58.07 6.85
C LEU A 238 26.20 57.54 6.36
N GLU A 239 26.88 58.34 5.53
CA GLU A 239 28.29 58.12 5.20
C GLU A 239 29.14 58.81 6.27
N THR A 240 30.02 58.05 6.92
CA THR A 240 30.86 58.54 8.02
C THR A 240 32.31 58.10 7.83
N TYR A 241 33.23 58.74 8.55
CA TYR A 241 34.65 58.40 8.54
C TYR A 241 35.16 58.18 9.96
N ILE A 242 35.56 56.94 10.28
CA ILE A 242 36.09 56.56 11.59
C ILE A 242 37.57 56.96 11.66
N GLN A 243 37.89 57.90 12.54
CA GLN A 243 39.24 58.46 12.69
C GLN A 243 40.10 57.66 13.67
N ASN A 244 41.39 57.55 13.37
CA ASN A 244 42.41 57.03 14.29
C ASN A 244 42.98 58.18 15.14
N ASP A 245 42.18 58.69 16.07
CA ASP A 245 42.49 59.85 16.90
C ASP A 245 42.70 59.51 18.39
N SER A 246 42.01 58.49 18.91
CA SER A 246 42.22 57.91 20.24
C SER A 246 41.58 56.51 20.37
N ILE A 247 42.39 55.49 20.63
CA ILE A 247 41.98 54.07 20.75
C ILE A 247 41.01 53.83 21.93
N ASP A 248 41.11 54.61 22.99
CA ASP A 248 40.27 54.44 24.20
C ASP A 248 38.93 55.19 24.13
N SER A 249 38.67 55.93 23.05
CA SER A 249 37.42 56.66 22.86
C SER A 249 36.40 55.84 22.07
N ILE A 250 35.13 55.90 22.47
CA ILE A 250 34.02 55.32 21.73
C ILE A 250 33.35 56.45 20.94
N ASP A 251 33.30 56.30 19.62
CA ASP A 251 32.53 57.22 18.79
C ASP A 251 31.04 56.88 18.90
N THR A 252 30.21 57.88 19.17
CA THR A 252 28.74 57.71 19.19
C THR A 252 28.15 58.29 17.93
N ILE A 253 27.50 57.43 17.14
CA ILE A 253 26.84 57.78 15.88
C ILE A 253 25.33 57.66 16.09
N VAL A 254 24.63 58.77 15.92
CA VAL A 254 23.17 58.82 16.06
C VAL A 254 22.55 58.92 14.67
N LEU A 255 21.73 57.94 14.30
CA LEU A 255 20.94 57.97 13.07
C LEU A 255 19.53 58.50 13.39
N GLU A 256 19.01 59.36 12.52
CA GLU A 256 17.59 59.72 12.57
C GLU A 256 16.70 58.48 12.39
N ALA A 257 15.50 58.51 12.97
CA ALA A 257 14.54 57.43 12.81
C ALA A 257 14.09 57.32 11.33
N PRO A 258 13.99 56.10 10.76
CA PRO A 258 13.38 55.88 9.46
C PRO A 258 12.00 56.56 9.33
N VAL A 259 11.71 57.13 8.17
CA VAL A 259 10.51 57.96 7.97
C VAL A 259 9.33 57.08 7.54
N PRO A 260 8.18 57.08 8.25
CA PRO A 260 7.05 56.22 7.91
C PRO A 260 6.48 56.54 6.54
N ILE A 261 6.15 55.50 5.78
CA ILE A 261 5.45 55.61 4.51
C ILE A 261 3.95 55.43 4.79
N CYS A 262 3.14 56.44 4.46
CA CYS A 262 1.73 56.45 4.82
C CYS A 262 0.81 56.71 3.61
N GLY A 263 -0.41 56.18 3.69
CA GLY A 263 -1.58 56.58 2.93
C GLY A 263 -2.67 57.12 3.85
N SER A 264 -3.91 57.17 3.35
CA SER A 264 -5.10 57.57 4.12
C SER A 264 -6.27 56.61 3.86
N LEU A 265 -7.22 56.57 4.79
CA LEU A 265 -8.42 55.76 4.70
C LEU A 265 -9.65 56.63 4.98
N ASP A 266 -10.63 56.63 4.06
CA ASP A 266 -11.93 57.25 4.23
C ASP A 266 -13.03 56.19 4.27
N VAL A 267 -13.81 56.13 5.36
CA VAL A 267 -14.79 55.07 5.60
C VAL A 267 -16.18 55.67 5.81
N LEU A 268 -17.08 55.34 4.90
CA LEU A 268 -18.49 55.72 4.88
C LEU A 268 -19.36 54.47 5.02
N THR A 269 -20.48 54.61 5.73
CA THR A 269 -21.52 53.56 5.74
C THR A 269 -22.92 54.14 5.62
N SER A 270 -23.84 53.33 5.09
CA SER A 270 -25.27 53.58 5.11
C SER A 270 -26.00 52.45 5.85
N PRO A 271 -26.68 52.71 6.99
CA PRO A 271 -26.74 54.00 7.70
C PRO A 271 -25.39 54.41 8.31
N GLN A 272 -25.23 55.71 8.57
CA GLN A 272 -24.04 56.26 9.24
C GLN A 272 -23.98 55.89 10.73
N GLY A 273 -22.80 56.08 11.33
CA GLY A 273 -22.56 55.83 12.75
C GLY A 273 -22.30 54.37 13.06
N ALA A 274 -21.60 53.65 12.18
CA ALA A 274 -21.09 52.31 12.43
C ALA A 274 -19.71 52.40 13.11
N SER A 275 -19.43 51.56 14.09
CA SER A 275 -18.10 51.49 14.73
C SER A 275 -17.08 50.89 13.76
N VAL A 276 -15.90 51.51 13.67
CA VAL A 276 -14.82 51.12 12.77
C VAL A 276 -13.67 50.54 13.58
N PHE A 277 -13.27 49.31 13.29
CA PHE A 277 -12.11 48.65 13.87
C PHE A 277 -11.09 48.34 12.78
N ILE A 278 -9.82 48.59 13.07
CA ILE A 278 -8.67 48.27 12.21
C ILE A 278 -7.76 47.33 12.99
N ASP A 279 -7.56 46.11 12.50
CA ASP A 279 -6.85 45.03 13.20
C ASP A 279 -7.36 44.82 14.64
N GLY A 280 -8.68 44.88 14.80
CA GLY A 280 -9.36 44.76 16.10
C GLY A 280 -9.29 45.99 17.00
N VAL A 281 -8.55 47.05 16.64
CA VAL A 281 -8.47 48.30 17.41
C VAL A 281 -9.55 49.26 16.96
N ASN A 282 -10.41 49.72 17.88
CA ASN A 282 -11.45 50.71 17.61
C ASN A 282 -10.83 52.05 17.21
N ARG A 283 -11.23 52.58 16.04
CA ARG A 283 -10.77 53.86 15.47
C ARG A 283 -11.84 54.96 15.47
N GLY A 284 -13.07 54.66 15.89
CA GLY A 284 -14.18 55.61 15.94
C GLY A 284 -15.43 55.09 15.22
N THR A 285 -16.23 56.00 14.67
CA THR A 285 -17.48 55.67 13.97
C THR A 285 -17.59 56.38 12.62
N THR A 286 -18.24 55.76 11.64
CA THR A 286 -18.46 56.35 10.30
C THR A 286 -19.40 57.56 10.31
N PRO A 287 -19.21 58.56 9.43
CA PRO A 287 -18.05 58.78 8.54
C PRO A 287 -16.74 58.95 9.32
N LEU A 288 -15.69 58.22 8.91
CA LEU A 288 -14.37 58.26 9.56
C LEU A 288 -13.26 58.42 8.53
N PHE A 289 -12.49 59.49 8.66
CA PHE A 289 -11.25 59.71 7.91
C PHE A 289 -10.04 59.48 8.82
N ILE A 290 -9.14 58.58 8.42
CA ILE A 290 -7.87 58.31 9.08
C ILE A 290 -6.74 58.83 8.18
N ASP A 291 -6.15 59.95 8.59
CA ASP A 291 -4.96 60.51 7.96
C ASP A 291 -3.69 59.74 8.40
N LYS A 292 -2.71 59.63 7.50
CA LYS A 292 -1.36 59.07 7.75
C LYS A 292 -1.37 57.66 8.36
N MET A 293 -2.12 56.75 7.78
CA MET A 293 -2.05 55.33 8.10
C MET A 293 -0.83 54.70 7.42
N LEU A 294 0.00 53.96 8.16
CA LEU A 294 1.18 53.28 7.60
C LEU A 294 0.74 52.38 6.43
N ILE A 295 1.57 52.26 5.39
CA ILE A 295 1.25 51.37 4.27
C ILE A 295 1.20 49.90 4.69
N GLY A 296 0.40 49.12 3.98
CA GLY A 296 0.24 47.68 4.19
C GLY A 296 -1.21 47.23 4.29
N GLN A 297 -1.38 45.94 4.58
CA GLN A 297 -2.69 45.30 4.68
C GLN A 297 -3.25 45.34 6.10
N TYR A 298 -4.55 45.59 6.20
CA TYR A 298 -5.27 45.69 7.46
C TYR A 298 -6.62 44.96 7.37
N GLU A 299 -7.10 44.44 8.51
CA GLU A 299 -8.47 43.97 8.66
C GLU A 299 -9.38 45.13 9.11
N LEU A 300 -10.32 45.53 8.25
CA LEU A 300 -11.38 46.48 8.54
C LEU A 300 -12.62 45.73 9.01
N CYS A 301 -13.09 46.02 10.22
CA CYS A 301 -14.37 45.54 10.74
C CYS A 301 -15.32 46.72 11.01
N LEU A 302 -16.52 46.66 10.44
CA LEU A 302 -17.57 47.65 10.57
C LEU A 302 -18.76 47.03 11.32
N VAL A 303 -19.15 47.64 12.44
CA VAL A 303 -20.21 47.14 13.32
C VAL A 303 -21.31 48.18 13.46
N LYS A 304 -22.56 47.80 13.22
CA LYS A 304 -23.72 48.68 13.38
C LYS A 304 -24.88 47.93 14.02
N ASP A 305 -25.42 48.49 15.10
CA ASP A 305 -26.57 47.91 15.81
C ASP A 305 -27.73 47.60 14.86
N GLY A 306 -28.27 46.38 14.97
CA GLY A 306 -29.38 45.91 14.11
C GLY A 306 -28.97 45.58 12.67
N CYS A 307 -27.67 45.51 12.39
CA CYS A 307 -27.12 45.13 11.09
C CYS A 307 -26.11 43.99 11.24
N ALA A 308 -25.83 43.28 10.16
CA ALA A 308 -24.76 42.27 10.15
C ALA A 308 -23.38 42.92 10.06
N ASP A 309 -22.42 42.46 10.87
CA ASP A 309 -21.04 42.94 10.86
C ASP A 309 -20.37 42.71 9.49
N MET A 310 -19.60 43.69 9.01
CA MET A 310 -18.83 43.60 7.77
C MET A 310 -17.34 43.54 8.07
N ILE A 311 -16.65 42.54 7.52
CA ILE A 311 -15.19 42.40 7.65
C ILE A 311 -14.56 42.34 6.26
N LYS A 312 -13.52 43.14 6.05
CA LYS A 312 -12.78 43.25 4.79
C LYS A 312 -11.28 43.36 5.05
N THR A 313 -10.49 42.79 4.15
CA THR A 313 -9.06 43.11 4.06
C THR A 313 -8.90 44.33 3.16
N ILE A 314 -8.19 45.35 3.64
CA ILE A 314 -7.89 46.58 2.91
C ILE A 314 -6.38 46.75 2.78
N ASP A 315 -5.92 47.44 1.73
CA ASP A 315 -4.50 47.70 1.48
C ASP A 315 -4.27 49.21 1.37
N ILE A 316 -3.40 49.75 2.22
CA ILE A 316 -3.05 51.16 2.27
C ILE A 316 -1.76 51.40 1.48
N VAL A 317 -1.81 52.31 0.52
CA VAL A 317 -0.72 52.59 -0.42
C VAL A 317 -0.17 54.01 -0.19
N GLU A 318 1.12 54.22 -0.48
CA GLU A 318 1.81 55.50 -0.26
C GLU A 318 1.12 56.66 -0.98
N ASN A 319 0.83 57.74 -0.23
CA ASN A 319 0.23 58.99 -0.71
C ASN A 319 -1.15 58.84 -1.39
N ASP A 320 -1.82 57.69 -1.26
CA ASP A 320 -3.16 57.47 -1.77
C ASP A 320 -4.22 57.48 -0.65
N THR A 321 -5.48 57.73 -1.01
CA THR A 321 -6.63 57.63 -0.09
C THR A 321 -7.54 56.50 -0.53
N LEU A 322 -7.60 55.42 0.25
CA LEU A 322 -8.56 54.35 0.03
C LEU A 322 -9.94 54.79 0.54
N SER A 323 -10.94 54.82 -0.33
CA SER A 323 -12.33 55.10 0.04
C SER A 323 -13.16 53.82 0.13
N ILE A 324 -13.82 53.63 1.27
CA ILE A 324 -14.75 52.53 1.55
C ILE A 324 -16.15 53.12 1.74
N ASP A 325 -17.14 52.66 0.98
CA ASP A 325 -18.53 53.08 1.10
C ASP A 325 -19.45 51.84 1.13
N GLU A 326 -19.89 51.46 2.32
CA GLU A 326 -20.61 50.21 2.54
C GLU A 326 -22.06 50.41 2.98
N VAL A 327 -22.96 49.56 2.47
CA VAL A 327 -24.36 49.57 2.87
C VAL A 327 -24.63 48.35 3.74
N PHE A 328 -25.06 48.57 4.98
CA PHE A 328 -25.42 47.49 5.88
C PHE A 328 -26.74 46.84 5.46
N SER A 329 -26.76 45.50 5.50
CA SER A 329 -28.02 44.76 5.43
C SER A 329 -28.66 44.72 6.83
N PRO A 330 -29.97 44.99 6.95
CA PRO A 330 -30.67 44.89 8.21
C PRO A 330 -30.66 43.44 8.70
N ALA A 331 -30.53 43.28 10.02
CA ALA A 331 -30.38 42.00 10.68
C ALA A 331 -31.19 41.96 11.98
N LYS A 332 -31.38 40.76 12.51
CA LYS A 332 -32.07 40.50 13.77
C LYS A 332 -31.15 39.76 14.74
N GLU A 333 -31.19 40.14 16.02
CA GLU A 333 -30.50 39.38 17.07
C GLU A 333 -31.21 38.03 17.27
N ILE A 334 -30.50 36.94 16.98
CA ILE A 334 -30.95 35.56 17.16
C ILE A 334 -30.12 34.92 18.28
N LEU A 335 -30.79 34.29 19.24
CA LEU A 335 -30.15 33.41 20.21
C LEU A 335 -30.00 32.02 19.58
N VAL A 336 -28.77 31.65 19.22
CA VAL A 336 -28.47 30.29 18.78
C VAL A 336 -28.08 29.46 20.01
N LYS A 337 -28.84 28.41 20.29
CA LYS A 337 -28.56 27.47 21.40
C LYS A 337 -28.52 26.03 20.90
N THR A 338 -27.96 25.17 21.72
CA THR A 338 -27.92 23.72 21.51
C THR A 338 -28.45 23.01 22.74
N ASP A 339 -28.63 21.69 22.63
CA ASP A 339 -28.99 20.79 23.74
C ASP A 339 -27.97 20.82 24.91
N ARG A 340 -26.77 21.41 24.72
CA ARG A 340 -25.75 21.58 25.78
C ARG A 340 -24.99 22.91 25.70
N TYR A 341 -24.76 23.54 26.85
CA TYR A 341 -23.89 24.72 26.95
C TYR A 341 -22.45 24.42 26.50
N GLY A 342 -21.87 25.33 25.71
CA GLY A 342 -20.44 25.36 25.35
C GLY A 342 -20.09 24.79 23.97
N ASP A 343 -21.07 24.25 23.23
CA ASP A 343 -20.85 23.75 21.86
C ASP A 343 -20.40 24.87 20.92
N SER A 344 -19.47 24.58 20.00
CA SER A 344 -19.00 25.57 19.04
C SER A 344 -20.06 25.81 17.97
N LEU A 345 -20.37 27.08 17.70
CA LEU A 345 -21.38 27.50 16.74
C LEU A 345 -20.72 28.13 15.52
N PHE A 346 -21.29 27.84 14.36
CA PHE A 346 -20.89 28.37 13.07
C PHE A 346 -22.11 28.85 12.30
N VAL A 347 -21.96 29.94 11.56
CA VAL A 347 -22.98 30.47 10.65
C VAL A 347 -22.33 30.62 9.29
N ASN A 348 -22.90 29.99 8.26
CA ASN A 348 -22.35 29.95 6.90
C ASN A 348 -20.86 29.56 6.93
N ASP A 349 -20.56 28.47 7.65
CA ASP A 349 -19.23 27.91 7.92
C ASP A 349 -18.24 28.78 8.71
N ARG A 350 -18.62 30.00 9.12
CA ARG A 350 -17.79 30.86 9.96
C ARG A 350 -18.06 30.63 11.43
N TYR A 351 -17.01 30.41 12.24
CA TYR A 351 -17.13 30.31 13.70
C TYR A 351 -17.63 31.63 14.31
N VAL A 352 -18.73 31.57 15.07
CA VAL A 352 -19.35 32.75 15.69
C VAL A 352 -19.24 32.76 17.21
N GLY A 353 -19.03 31.61 17.85
CA GLY A 353 -18.93 31.56 19.32
C GLY A 353 -19.32 30.21 19.89
N LYS A 354 -19.71 30.21 21.17
CA LYS A 354 -20.18 29.01 21.89
C LYS A 354 -21.63 29.14 22.33
N SER A 355 -22.38 28.05 22.20
CA SER A 355 -23.78 27.93 22.62
C SER A 355 -23.96 28.16 24.13
N PRO A 356 -25.03 28.84 24.57
CA PRO A 356 -25.90 29.68 23.77
C PRO A 356 -25.20 30.99 23.39
N HIS A 357 -25.37 31.45 22.16
CA HIS A 357 -24.74 32.66 21.63
C HIS A 357 -25.76 33.57 20.96
N LYS A 358 -25.71 34.87 21.25
CA LYS A 358 -26.50 35.89 20.57
C LYS A 358 -25.70 36.50 19.44
N LEU A 359 -26.28 36.59 18.25
CA LEU A 359 -25.65 37.23 17.10
C LEU A 359 -26.69 37.82 16.15
N PHE A 360 -26.29 38.78 15.32
CA PHE A 360 -27.17 39.41 14.33
C PHE A 360 -27.13 38.64 13.00
N LEU A 361 -28.28 38.14 12.55
CA LEU A 361 -28.45 37.44 11.28
C LEU A 361 -29.33 38.25 10.32
N THR A 362 -28.98 38.26 9.03
CA THR A 362 -29.77 38.94 7.99
C THR A 362 -31.09 38.22 7.73
N TYR A 363 -32.08 38.91 7.17
CA TYR A 363 -33.38 38.34 6.84
C TYR A 363 -33.35 37.44 5.59
N ASN A 364 -32.71 36.28 5.70
CA ASN A 364 -32.61 35.26 4.68
C ASN A 364 -32.24 33.90 5.31
N THR A 365 -31.93 32.91 4.47
CA THR A 365 -31.47 31.60 4.93
C THR A 365 -30.00 31.64 5.33
N HIS A 366 -29.73 31.15 6.53
CA HIS A 366 -28.39 30.93 7.06
C HIS A 366 -28.19 29.45 7.37
N ASN A 367 -27.06 28.89 6.94
CA ASN A 367 -26.63 27.57 7.39
C ASN A 367 -26.07 27.72 8.81
N ILE A 368 -26.71 27.10 9.80
CA ILE A 368 -26.25 27.15 11.19
C ILE A 368 -25.76 25.77 11.56
N LYS A 369 -24.52 25.70 12.03
CA LYS A 369 -23.85 24.46 12.39
C LYS A 369 -23.40 24.52 13.85
N ALA A 370 -23.65 23.43 14.57
CA ALA A 370 -23.18 23.23 15.93
C ALA A 370 -22.22 22.05 15.97
N ARG A 371 -21.12 22.18 16.72
CA ARG A 371 -20.10 21.16 16.88
C ARG A 371 -19.80 20.88 18.34
N ARG A 372 -19.92 19.60 18.72
CA ARG A 372 -19.53 19.04 20.01
C ARG A 372 -18.45 17.99 19.81
N MET A 373 -17.21 18.33 20.15
CA MET A 373 -16.04 17.47 19.88
C MET A 373 -15.96 17.09 18.39
N GLN A 374 -16.11 15.81 18.05
CA GLN A 374 -16.11 15.29 16.68
C GLN A 374 -17.51 15.23 16.03
N TYR A 375 -18.57 15.51 16.79
CA TYR A 375 -19.94 15.45 16.30
C TYR A 375 -20.37 16.83 15.81
N GLU A 376 -21.01 16.87 14.64
CA GLU A 376 -21.54 18.09 14.05
C GLU A 376 -22.97 17.88 13.55
N VAL A 377 -23.78 18.92 13.69
CA VAL A 377 -25.11 19.03 13.09
C VAL A 377 -25.19 20.38 12.38
N SER A 378 -25.82 20.40 11.22
CA SER A 378 -26.04 21.62 10.45
C SER A 378 -27.43 21.61 9.87
N ASP A 379 -28.08 22.77 9.86
CA ASP A 379 -29.37 22.96 9.22
C ASP A 379 -29.50 24.39 8.68
N ASP A 380 -30.39 24.57 7.71
CA ASP A 380 -30.64 25.84 7.05
C ASP A 380 -31.85 26.53 7.69
N PHE A 381 -31.62 27.65 8.37
CA PHE A 381 -32.65 28.43 9.03
C PHE A 381 -32.94 29.70 8.23
N TYR A 382 -34.18 29.87 7.78
CA TYR A 382 -34.66 31.14 7.24
C TYR A 382 -35.01 32.07 8.40
N ILE A 383 -34.32 33.20 8.51
CA ILE A 383 -34.54 34.19 9.58
C ILE A 383 -35.55 35.24 9.12
N ASP A 384 -36.66 35.36 9.85
CA ASP A 384 -37.70 36.35 9.65
C ASP A 384 -37.83 37.37 10.81
N MET A 385 -38.82 38.27 10.72
CA MET A 385 -39.06 39.29 11.74
C MET A 385 -39.60 38.75 13.08
N ASN A 386 -40.06 37.50 13.14
CA ASN A 386 -40.62 36.86 14.32
C ASN A 386 -39.61 35.95 15.04
N ASP A 387 -38.62 35.41 14.33
CA ASP A 387 -37.62 34.48 14.89
C ASP A 387 -36.73 35.10 15.95
N SER A 388 -36.59 34.47 17.11
CA SER A 388 -35.71 34.99 18.19
C SER A 388 -34.73 33.96 18.72
N VAL A 389 -34.96 32.68 18.39
CA VAL A 389 -34.16 31.56 18.88
C VAL A 389 -34.03 30.53 17.76
N VAL A 390 -32.81 30.05 17.55
CA VAL A 390 -32.52 28.85 16.76
C VAL A 390 -31.95 27.80 17.71
N GLU A 391 -32.44 26.57 17.61
CA GLU A 391 -32.00 25.47 18.44
C GLU A 391 -31.52 24.30 17.58
N LEU A 392 -30.34 23.77 17.91
CA LEU A 392 -29.79 22.58 17.27
C LEU A 392 -29.60 21.47 18.31
N PHE A 393 -29.87 20.24 17.91
CA PHE A 393 -29.70 19.05 18.75
C PHE A 393 -28.52 18.25 18.23
N VAL A 394 -27.38 18.35 18.91
CA VAL A 394 -26.12 17.76 18.42
C VAL A 394 -26.06 16.26 18.68
N GLY A 395 -26.48 15.82 19.86
CA GLY A 395 -26.43 14.42 20.26
C GLY A 395 -26.53 14.22 21.76
N LYS A 396 -26.83 13.01 22.22
CA LYS A 396 -26.85 12.67 23.64
C LYS A 396 -25.97 11.46 23.97
N GLU A 397 -25.51 11.39 25.21
CA GLU A 397 -24.77 10.23 25.70
C GLU A 397 -25.72 9.05 25.92
N MET A 398 -25.42 7.93 25.29
CA MET A 398 -26.21 6.71 25.33
C MET A 398 -25.40 5.58 25.93
N GLN A 399 -26.03 4.76 26.76
CA GLN A 399 -25.48 3.51 27.27
C GLN A 399 -25.98 2.34 26.44
N ILE A 400 -25.07 1.62 25.78
CA ILE A 400 -25.38 0.40 25.04
C ILE A 400 -24.98 -0.80 25.89
N VAL A 401 -25.95 -1.68 26.15
CA VAL A 401 -25.79 -2.89 26.95
C VAL A 401 -26.11 -4.12 26.10
N THR A 402 -25.30 -5.17 26.23
CA THR A 402 -25.51 -6.45 25.54
C THR A 402 -25.56 -7.61 26.54
N ASP A 403 -25.91 -8.80 26.05
CA ASP A 403 -26.06 -10.01 26.87
C ASP A 403 -24.77 -10.44 27.57
N TYR A 404 -23.60 -10.20 26.97
CA TYR A 404 -22.33 -10.71 27.49
C TYR A 404 -21.24 -9.66 27.56
N LYS A 405 -20.44 -9.75 28.63
CA LYS A 405 -19.22 -8.95 28.77
C LYS A 405 -18.30 -9.18 27.57
N ARG A 406 -17.64 -8.10 27.14
CA ARG A 406 -16.68 -8.06 26.02
C ARG A 406 -17.27 -8.24 24.62
N ASP A 407 -18.59 -8.23 24.46
CA ASP A 407 -19.16 -8.09 23.12
C ASP A 407 -18.71 -6.76 22.52
N ARG A 408 -18.31 -6.78 21.24
CA ARG A 408 -17.87 -5.59 20.51
C ARG A 408 -19.09 -4.87 19.96
N ILE A 409 -19.17 -3.57 20.21
CA ILE A 409 -20.31 -2.72 19.84
C ILE A 409 -19.84 -1.75 18.77
N PHE A 410 -20.66 -1.63 17.72
CA PHE A 410 -20.44 -0.71 16.62
C PHE A 410 -21.66 0.19 16.46
N VAL A 411 -21.41 1.43 16.07
CA VAL A 411 -22.40 2.43 15.68
C VAL A 411 -22.03 2.87 14.27
N ASP A 412 -22.96 2.77 13.33
CA ASP A 412 -22.80 3.14 11.91
C ASP A 412 -21.53 2.53 11.28
N GLY A 413 -21.27 1.27 11.63
CA GLY A 413 -20.12 0.51 11.15
C GLY A 413 -18.80 0.74 11.89
N LYS A 414 -18.69 1.76 12.76
CA LYS A 414 -17.48 2.04 13.57
C LYS A 414 -17.57 1.40 14.94
N GLU A 415 -16.49 0.73 15.38
CA GLU A 415 -16.42 0.16 16.73
C GLU A 415 -16.31 1.28 17.77
N VAL A 416 -17.27 1.33 18.70
CA VAL A 416 -17.33 2.35 19.77
C VAL A 416 -16.84 1.82 21.12
N GLY A 417 -16.80 0.49 21.29
CA GLY A 417 -16.28 -0.12 22.49
C GLY A 417 -16.80 -1.53 22.73
N VAL A 418 -16.73 -1.96 23.99
CA VAL A 418 -17.20 -3.27 24.44
C VAL A 418 -18.26 -3.15 25.52
N ASN A 419 -19.14 -4.14 25.64
CA ASN A 419 -20.25 -4.13 26.62
C ASN A 419 -19.78 -4.11 28.10
N PRO A 420 -20.37 -3.25 28.96
CA PRO A 420 -21.25 -2.12 28.62
C PRO A 420 -20.46 -0.93 28.07
N CYS A 421 -21.03 -0.25 27.08
CA CYS A 421 -20.39 0.88 26.40
C CYS A 421 -21.22 2.15 26.60
N GLN A 422 -20.58 3.26 26.95
CA GLN A 422 -21.16 4.59 26.88
C GLN A 422 -20.58 5.31 25.67
N THR A 423 -21.44 5.85 24.82
CA THR A 423 -21.03 6.59 23.62
C THR A 423 -22.01 7.72 23.35
N MET A 424 -21.50 8.83 22.82
CA MET A 424 -22.34 9.90 22.29
C MET A 424 -22.90 9.47 20.94
N LEU A 425 -24.22 9.62 20.74
CA LEU A 425 -24.90 9.45 19.47
C LEU A 425 -25.54 10.78 19.06
N SER A 426 -25.47 11.13 17.78
CA SER A 426 -26.24 12.26 17.25
C SER A 426 -27.74 11.98 17.33
N TYR A 427 -28.57 13.02 17.30
CA TYR A 427 -30.01 12.83 17.11
C TYR A 427 -30.27 12.31 15.68
N GLY A 428 -31.24 11.41 15.52
CA GLY A 428 -31.55 10.78 14.24
C GLY A 428 -31.30 9.26 14.20
N GLU A 429 -31.34 8.68 13.01
CA GLU A 429 -31.24 7.23 12.81
C GLU A 429 -29.79 6.73 12.91
N HIS A 430 -29.59 5.66 13.67
CA HIS A 430 -28.29 5.01 13.86
C HIS A 430 -28.42 3.49 13.71
N ASN A 431 -27.48 2.86 13.00
CA ASN A 431 -27.37 1.41 12.93
C ASN A 431 -26.39 0.91 14.00
N LEU A 432 -26.92 0.15 14.96
CA LEU A 432 -26.13 -0.50 15.99
C LEU A 432 -25.84 -1.92 15.59
N ARG A 433 -24.60 -2.36 15.85
CA ARG A 433 -24.20 -3.75 15.66
C ARG A 433 -23.45 -4.28 16.86
N VAL A 434 -23.82 -5.46 17.31
CA VAL A 434 -23.08 -6.23 18.31
C VAL A 434 -22.40 -7.41 17.64
N MET A 435 -21.18 -7.73 18.05
CA MET A 435 -20.43 -8.88 17.56
C MET A 435 -19.81 -9.71 18.69
N ARG A 436 -19.95 -11.03 18.57
CA ARG A 436 -19.28 -12.03 19.42
C ARG A 436 -18.77 -13.20 18.57
N GLY A 437 -17.47 -13.20 18.30
CA GLY A 437 -16.86 -14.20 17.42
C GLY A 437 -17.46 -14.12 16.01
N LYS A 438 -18.11 -15.20 15.55
CA LYS A 438 -18.80 -15.25 14.26
C LYS A 438 -20.24 -14.73 14.29
N TYR A 439 -20.81 -14.52 15.48
CA TYR A 439 -22.20 -14.10 15.65
C TYR A 439 -22.30 -12.57 15.64
N ARG A 440 -23.31 -12.05 14.94
CA ARG A 440 -23.60 -10.62 14.89
C ARG A 440 -25.11 -10.38 14.89
N HIS A 441 -25.53 -9.26 15.48
CA HIS A 441 -26.89 -8.74 15.37
C HIS A 441 -26.82 -7.25 15.07
N GLU A 442 -27.75 -6.78 14.23
CA GLU A 442 -27.86 -5.38 13.82
C GLU A 442 -29.26 -4.88 14.14
N GLN A 443 -29.34 -3.68 14.73
CA GLN A 443 -30.59 -3.02 15.06
C GLN A 443 -30.47 -1.54 14.70
N THR A 444 -31.45 -1.05 13.96
CA THR A 444 -31.58 0.39 13.72
C THR A 444 -32.38 1.01 14.86
N ILE A 445 -31.87 2.12 15.39
CA ILE A 445 -32.54 2.96 16.38
C ILE A 445 -32.69 4.38 15.85
N VAL A 446 -33.61 5.14 16.42
CA VAL A 446 -33.68 6.59 16.22
C VAL A 446 -33.41 7.24 17.57
N VAL A 447 -32.44 8.17 17.63
CA VAL A 447 -32.12 8.93 18.84
C VAL A 447 -32.93 10.22 18.82
N GLU A 448 -33.87 10.31 19.75
CA GLU A 448 -34.74 11.46 19.95
C GLU A 448 -34.62 11.94 21.41
N ASP A 449 -35.17 13.12 21.71
CA ASP A 449 -35.00 13.75 23.03
C ASP A 449 -35.62 12.90 24.14
N ASP A 450 -36.82 12.39 23.88
CA ASP A 450 -37.64 11.62 24.82
C ASP A 450 -37.22 10.13 24.96
N ASN A 451 -36.23 9.66 24.19
CA ASN A 451 -35.83 8.24 24.23
C ASN A 451 -35.03 7.85 25.48
N VAL A 452 -35.12 6.58 25.88
CA VAL A 452 -34.39 6.01 27.02
C VAL A 452 -32.87 6.08 26.77
N ASP A 453 -32.10 6.53 27.75
CA ASP A 453 -30.63 6.66 27.67
C ASP A 453 -29.90 5.30 27.58
N VAL A 454 -30.63 4.19 27.71
CA VAL A 454 -30.10 2.82 27.69
C VAL A 454 -30.70 2.06 26.52
N ILE A 455 -29.83 1.53 25.66
CA ILE A 455 -30.19 0.65 24.54
C ILE A 455 -29.72 -0.76 24.86
N GLU A 456 -30.65 -1.71 24.82
CA GLU A 456 -30.34 -3.13 24.96
C GLU A 456 -30.23 -3.77 23.58
N LEU A 457 -29.09 -4.43 23.32
CA LEU A 457 -28.80 -5.10 22.06
C LEU A 457 -28.40 -6.55 22.33
N THR A 458 -29.30 -7.49 22.01
CA THR A 458 -29.09 -8.92 22.27
C THR A 458 -28.51 -9.63 21.04
N LEU A 459 -27.76 -10.70 21.26
CA LEU A 459 -27.17 -11.51 20.17
C LEU A 459 -28.03 -12.74 19.81
N GLY A 460 -29.15 -12.91 20.49
CA GLY A 460 -29.94 -14.12 20.50
C GLY A 460 -30.99 -14.10 21.60
N LYS A 461 -31.75 -15.18 21.67
CA LYS A 461 -32.83 -15.33 22.65
C LYS A 461 -32.92 -16.77 23.13
N GLU A 462 -33.73 -17.00 24.18
CA GLU A 462 -34.05 -18.36 24.60
C GLU A 462 -35.00 -19.02 23.59
N VAL A 463 -34.60 -20.20 23.11
CA VAL A 463 -35.37 -21.04 22.19
C VAL A 463 -35.78 -22.32 22.91
N SER A 464 -37.05 -22.71 22.75
CA SER A 464 -37.63 -23.91 23.33
C SER A 464 -37.71 -25.02 22.28
N ILE A 465 -36.97 -26.11 22.49
CA ILE A 465 -36.96 -27.28 21.60
C ILE A 465 -37.72 -28.42 22.26
N LYS A 466 -38.79 -28.85 21.60
CA LYS A 466 -39.62 -29.99 21.99
C LYS A 466 -39.55 -31.07 20.93
N THR A 467 -39.79 -32.31 21.36
CA THR A 467 -39.96 -33.46 20.46
C THR A 467 -41.21 -34.23 20.85
N THR A 468 -41.63 -35.17 20.01
CA THR A 468 -42.82 -36.00 20.25
C THR A 468 -42.79 -36.73 21.60
N ASN A 469 -41.61 -37.06 22.13
CA ASN A 469 -41.42 -37.64 23.46
C ASN A 469 -40.40 -36.85 24.27
N LYS A 470 -40.50 -36.90 25.60
CA LYS A 470 -39.49 -36.27 26.48
C LYS A 470 -38.23 -37.13 26.56
N GLY A 471 -37.08 -36.50 26.68
CA GLY A 471 -35.79 -37.15 26.97
C GLY A 471 -34.88 -37.37 25.75
N ASP A 472 -35.31 -36.94 24.56
CA ASP A 472 -34.51 -37.07 23.34
C ASP A 472 -33.28 -36.15 23.40
N LYS A 473 -32.11 -36.62 22.95
CA LYS A 473 -30.88 -35.83 22.98
C LYS A 473 -30.93 -34.75 21.90
N VAL A 474 -30.65 -33.50 22.27
CA VAL A 474 -30.62 -32.37 21.34
C VAL A 474 -29.19 -31.89 21.14
N TYR A 475 -28.83 -31.63 19.89
CA TYR A 475 -27.59 -30.99 19.46
C TYR A 475 -27.96 -29.74 18.64
N ILE A 476 -27.31 -28.62 18.92
CA ILE A 476 -27.45 -27.38 18.15
C ILE A 476 -26.07 -27.09 17.54
N ASP A 477 -26.00 -26.90 16.22
CA ASP A 477 -24.76 -26.74 15.45
C ASP A 477 -23.72 -27.83 15.77
N ASN A 478 -24.18 -29.08 15.78
CA ASN A 478 -23.39 -30.28 16.11
C ASN A 478 -22.86 -30.35 17.56
N LYS A 479 -23.24 -29.43 18.45
CA LYS A 479 -22.86 -29.46 19.87
C LYS A 479 -24.00 -29.95 20.74
N TYR A 480 -23.72 -30.89 21.64
CA TYR A 480 -24.72 -31.41 22.59
C TYR A 480 -25.28 -30.28 23.46
N ALA A 481 -26.59 -30.05 23.39
CA ALA A 481 -27.27 -28.93 24.03
C ALA A 481 -28.11 -29.37 25.23
N GLY A 482 -28.61 -30.62 25.26
CA GLY A 482 -29.38 -31.16 26.38
C GLY A 482 -30.34 -32.28 25.99
N LYS A 483 -31.46 -32.41 26.71
CA LYS A 483 -32.55 -33.34 26.40
C LYS A 483 -33.89 -32.61 26.33
N THR A 484 -34.82 -33.06 25.50
CA THR A 484 -36.15 -32.44 25.36
C THR A 484 -37.07 -32.69 26.58
N PRO A 485 -37.99 -31.74 26.90
CA PRO A 485 -38.04 -30.37 26.38
C PRO A 485 -36.83 -29.56 26.87
N LEU A 486 -36.21 -28.80 25.97
CA LEU A 486 -34.98 -28.05 26.23
C LEU A 486 -35.21 -26.56 25.95
N THR A 487 -35.01 -25.70 26.95
CA THR A 487 -34.87 -24.25 26.72
C THR A 487 -33.38 -23.90 26.71
N LYS A 488 -32.93 -23.23 25.66
CA LYS A 488 -31.52 -22.84 25.50
C LYS A 488 -31.40 -21.49 24.82
N TYR A 489 -30.48 -20.65 25.30
CA TYR A 489 -30.10 -19.43 24.58
C TYR A 489 -29.40 -19.81 23.26
N VAL A 490 -29.94 -19.34 22.15
CA VAL A 490 -29.45 -19.55 20.78
C VAL A 490 -29.24 -18.19 20.13
N TYR A 491 -28.13 -18.02 19.43
CA TYR A 491 -27.81 -16.77 18.75
C TYR A 491 -28.78 -16.52 17.58
N TYR A 492 -28.93 -15.28 17.14
CA TYR A 492 -29.74 -14.98 15.96
C TYR A 492 -29.10 -15.56 14.69
N GLY A 493 -29.94 -16.06 13.78
CA GLY A 493 -29.56 -16.70 12.52
C GLY A 493 -30.06 -18.14 12.38
N GLU A 494 -29.54 -18.82 11.35
CA GLU A 494 -29.88 -20.22 11.06
C GLU A 494 -29.05 -21.18 11.91
N HIS A 495 -29.72 -22.15 12.52
CA HIS A 495 -29.10 -23.15 13.39
C HIS A 495 -29.59 -24.56 13.05
N ASP A 496 -28.66 -25.51 12.91
CA ASP A 496 -29.01 -26.91 12.69
C ASP A 496 -29.28 -27.59 14.03
N VAL A 497 -30.54 -27.97 14.25
CA VAL A 497 -30.97 -28.69 15.44
C VAL A 497 -31.13 -30.17 15.12
N LYS A 498 -30.21 -30.97 15.62
CA LYS A 498 -30.27 -32.43 15.53
C LYS A 498 -30.83 -33.03 16.81
N VAL A 499 -31.84 -33.88 16.66
CA VAL A 499 -32.41 -34.67 17.75
C VAL A 499 -32.03 -36.13 17.54
N VAL A 500 -31.71 -36.84 18.62
CA VAL A 500 -31.37 -38.28 18.61
C VAL A 500 -32.17 -39.04 19.66
N ARG A 501 -32.83 -40.13 19.24
CA ARG A 501 -33.56 -41.10 20.06
C ARG A 501 -33.15 -42.53 19.68
N GLY A 502 -32.42 -43.21 20.56
CA GLY A 502 -31.87 -44.53 20.24
C GLY A 502 -30.96 -44.46 19.01
N ASP A 503 -31.28 -45.25 17.98
CA ASP A 503 -30.58 -45.29 16.69
C ASP A 503 -31.20 -44.35 15.64
N HIS A 504 -32.25 -43.60 15.99
CA HIS A 504 -32.88 -42.63 15.10
C HIS A 504 -32.32 -41.23 15.34
N GLU A 505 -32.01 -40.51 14.27
CA GLU A 505 -31.66 -39.09 14.31
C GLU A 505 -32.42 -38.31 13.23
N THR A 506 -32.78 -37.07 13.55
CA THR A 506 -33.38 -36.11 12.60
C THR A 506 -32.72 -34.77 12.80
N THR A 507 -32.52 -34.02 11.73
CA THR A 507 -31.96 -32.66 11.77
C THR A 507 -32.94 -31.71 11.11
N GLN A 508 -33.23 -30.61 11.80
CA GLN A 508 -34.04 -29.51 11.29
C GLN A 508 -33.27 -28.21 11.47
N THR A 509 -33.17 -27.42 10.40
CA THR A 509 -32.66 -26.05 10.48
C THR A 509 -33.76 -25.15 11.02
N ILE A 510 -33.45 -24.36 12.05
CA ILE A 510 -34.35 -23.34 12.63
C ILE A 510 -33.76 -21.94 12.40
N SER A 511 -34.64 -20.96 12.20
CA SER A 511 -34.27 -19.55 12.05
C SER A 511 -34.63 -18.80 13.32
N VAL A 512 -33.63 -18.31 14.04
CA VAL A 512 -33.83 -17.55 15.29
C VAL A 512 -33.73 -16.07 14.96
N ASN A 513 -34.83 -15.34 15.11
CA ASN A 513 -34.92 -13.92 14.75
C ASN A 513 -35.45 -13.06 15.92
N ASP A 514 -35.23 -11.74 15.85
CA ASP A 514 -35.52 -10.76 16.90
C ASP A 514 -37.01 -10.32 16.98
N ASN A 515 -37.92 -11.12 16.42
CA ASN A 515 -39.29 -10.70 16.09
C ASN A 515 -40.28 -10.74 17.29
N GLY A 516 -39.78 -10.91 18.53
CA GLY A 516 -40.62 -10.91 19.75
C GLY A 516 -41.54 -12.12 19.99
N GLU A 517 -41.67 -13.07 19.06
CA GLU A 517 -42.44 -14.31 19.28
C GLU A 517 -41.68 -15.35 20.12
N GLN A 518 -42.41 -16.13 20.93
CA GLN A 518 -41.88 -17.33 21.58
C GLN A 518 -41.37 -18.31 20.50
N ASP A 519 -40.05 -18.47 20.39
CA ASP A 519 -39.44 -19.43 19.48
C ASP A 519 -39.52 -20.83 20.09
N GLU A 520 -40.67 -21.46 19.89
CA GLU A 520 -40.89 -22.86 20.21
C GLU A 520 -40.84 -23.71 18.94
N HIS A 521 -39.85 -24.60 18.86
CA HIS A 521 -39.72 -25.54 17.76
C HIS A 521 -40.03 -26.95 18.24
N THR A 522 -41.02 -27.58 17.59
CA THR A 522 -41.31 -29.01 17.78
C THR A 522 -40.69 -29.81 16.65
N ILE A 523 -39.74 -30.69 16.99
CA ILE A 523 -39.00 -31.53 16.05
C ILE A 523 -39.51 -32.97 16.13
N TYR A 524 -39.95 -33.52 15.00
CA TYR A 524 -40.49 -34.87 14.89
C TYR A 524 -39.39 -35.86 14.50
N ILE A 525 -38.92 -36.66 15.47
CA ILE A 525 -37.88 -37.69 15.26
C ILE A 525 -38.44 -39.09 14.97
N GLY A 526 -39.72 -39.30 15.30
CA GLY A 526 -40.44 -40.54 15.09
C GLY A 526 -41.87 -40.43 15.62
N GLN A 527 -42.76 -41.21 15.02
CA GLN A 527 -44.16 -41.29 15.40
C GLN A 527 -44.58 -42.76 15.55
N LEU A 528 -45.45 -43.04 16.52
CA LEU A 528 -46.07 -44.36 16.65
C LEU A 528 -47.00 -44.59 15.47
N VAL A 529 -46.70 -45.62 14.70
CA VAL A 529 -47.48 -46.03 13.54
C VAL A 529 -48.06 -47.42 13.81
N THR A 530 -49.38 -47.53 13.69
CA THR A 530 -50.08 -48.81 13.75
C THR A 530 -50.11 -49.45 12.36
N PHE A 531 -49.50 -50.62 12.23
CA PHE A 531 -49.45 -51.44 11.04
C PHE A 531 -50.51 -52.56 11.13
N GLU A 532 -51.62 -52.39 10.43
CA GLU A 532 -52.74 -53.34 10.42
C GLU A 532 -52.85 -54.07 9.08
N SER A 533 -52.65 -55.38 9.08
CA SER A 533 -53.06 -56.26 7.99
C SER A 533 -54.55 -56.56 8.14
N THR A 534 -55.25 -56.75 7.03
CA THR A 534 -56.64 -57.27 7.02
C THR A 534 -56.85 -58.56 7.83
N ARG A 535 -55.78 -59.28 8.20
CA ARG A 535 -55.82 -60.43 9.11
C ARG A 535 -54.81 -60.26 10.25
N HIS A 536 -55.29 -60.42 11.48
CA HIS A 536 -54.47 -60.41 12.69
C HIS A 536 -53.47 -61.57 12.71
N GLY A 537 -52.24 -61.34 13.15
CA GLY A 537 -51.16 -62.33 13.30
C GLY A 537 -50.22 -62.49 12.10
N ASP A 538 -50.29 -61.61 11.08
CA ASP A 538 -49.30 -61.61 9.98
C ASP A 538 -47.98 -60.98 10.45
N ASP A 539 -46.84 -61.58 10.10
CA ASP A 539 -45.51 -61.07 10.46
C ASP A 539 -45.25 -59.75 9.73
N ILE A 540 -45.04 -58.67 10.47
CA ILE A 540 -44.67 -57.36 9.93
C ILE A 540 -43.15 -57.21 9.92
N TYR A 541 -42.63 -56.93 8.73
CA TYR A 541 -41.25 -56.62 8.44
C TYR A 541 -41.15 -55.14 8.07
N ILE A 542 -40.15 -54.46 8.62
CA ILE A 542 -39.86 -53.06 8.30
C ILE A 542 -38.39 -53.01 7.89
N ASN A 543 -38.12 -52.46 6.70
CA ASN A 543 -36.81 -52.43 6.04
C ASN A 543 -36.13 -53.82 6.01
N GLY A 544 -36.93 -54.86 5.75
CA GLY A 544 -36.45 -56.25 5.63
C GLY A 544 -36.30 -57.03 6.93
N GLU A 545 -36.49 -56.41 8.10
CA GLU A 545 -36.33 -57.07 9.41
C GLU A 545 -37.69 -57.31 10.10
N LYS A 546 -37.91 -58.50 10.67
CA LYS A 546 -39.18 -58.83 11.36
C LYS A 546 -39.28 -58.01 12.65
N LYS A 547 -40.28 -57.15 12.76
CA LYS A 547 -40.50 -56.29 13.94
C LYS A 547 -41.62 -56.79 14.85
N GLY A 548 -42.56 -57.59 14.34
CA GLY A 548 -43.64 -58.14 15.15
C GLY A 548 -44.72 -58.80 14.30
N GLU A 549 -45.92 -58.94 14.88
CA GLU A 549 -47.11 -59.44 14.19
C GLU A 549 -48.20 -58.37 14.19
N SER A 550 -49.05 -58.35 13.16
CA SER A 550 -50.11 -57.36 13.01
C SER A 550 -51.32 -57.61 13.94
N PRO A 551 -51.98 -56.58 14.50
CA PRO A 551 -51.61 -55.17 14.52
C PRO A 551 -50.29 -54.92 15.26
N LEU A 552 -49.36 -54.22 14.61
CA LEU A 552 -48.08 -53.83 15.21
C LEU A 552 -48.06 -52.31 15.38
N VAL A 553 -47.96 -51.83 16.62
CA VAL A 553 -47.61 -50.42 16.87
C VAL A 553 -46.10 -50.32 16.93
N TYR A 554 -45.51 -49.49 16.09
CA TYR A 554 -44.05 -49.33 16.00
C TYR A 554 -43.67 -47.86 15.85
N ASP A 555 -42.65 -47.40 16.59
CA ASP A 555 -42.12 -46.03 16.47
C ASP A 555 -41.30 -45.93 15.18
N MET A 556 -41.84 -45.19 14.21
CA MET A 556 -41.28 -45.06 12.88
C MET A 556 -40.68 -43.67 12.68
N PRO A 557 -39.45 -43.57 12.16
CA PRO A 557 -38.96 -42.32 11.61
C PRO A 557 -39.91 -41.81 10.51
N VAL A 558 -39.97 -40.50 10.35
CA VAL A 558 -40.62 -39.88 9.19
C VAL A 558 -39.68 -40.10 7.99
N GLY A 559 -40.20 -40.58 6.86
CA GLY A 559 -39.38 -40.90 5.69
C GLY A 559 -39.84 -42.13 4.91
N ASN A 560 -38.99 -42.60 3.99
CA ASN A 560 -39.28 -43.75 3.16
C ASN A 560 -38.90 -45.04 3.88
N HIS A 561 -39.88 -45.91 4.11
CA HIS A 561 -39.70 -47.20 4.75
C HIS A 561 -40.33 -48.29 3.92
N GLU A 562 -39.59 -49.39 3.71
CA GLU A 562 -40.13 -50.59 3.11
C GLU A 562 -40.88 -51.36 4.20
N VAL A 563 -42.16 -51.66 3.98
CA VAL A 563 -42.95 -52.42 4.93
C VAL A 563 -43.54 -53.63 4.21
N MET A 564 -43.35 -54.81 4.81
CA MET A 564 -43.80 -56.08 4.28
C MET A 564 -44.57 -56.87 5.34
N ALA A 565 -45.77 -57.33 5.00
CA ALA A 565 -46.51 -58.31 5.80
C ALA A 565 -46.36 -59.70 5.20
N LYS A 566 -46.01 -60.72 6.00
CA LYS A 566 -45.69 -62.08 5.54
C LYS A 566 -46.31 -63.16 6.42
N ARG A 567 -46.70 -64.28 5.81
CA ARG A 567 -47.24 -65.45 6.52
C ARG A 567 -46.60 -66.76 6.06
N HIS A 568 -46.41 -67.68 7.01
CA HIS A 568 -45.83 -69.01 6.80
C HIS A 568 -46.49 -69.76 5.62
N ARG A 569 -45.70 -69.95 4.55
CA ARG A 569 -45.97 -70.73 3.32
C ARG A 569 -47.02 -70.20 2.31
N ARG A 570 -47.12 -68.86 2.12
CA ARG A 570 -47.34 -68.14 0.82
C ARG A 570 -47.97 -66.76 1.07
N MET A 571 -47.58 -65.81 0.20
CA MET A 571 -48.02 -64.41 0.02
C MET A 571 -47.12 -63.38 0.72
N ASP A 572 -46.46 -62.56 -0.10
CA ASP A 572 -45.66 -61.40 0.30
C ASP A 572 -46.31 -60.14 -0.31
N VAL A 573 -46.52 -59.09 0.48
CA VAL A 573 -46.85 -57.74 -0.04
C VAL A 573 -45.71 -56.82 0.37
N GLN A 574 -44.87 -56.46 -0.59
CA GLN A 574 -43.79 -55.51 -0.38
C GLN A 574 -44.25 -54.13 -0.89
N ARG A 575 -44.30 -53.13 -0.02
CA ARG A 575 -44.64 -51.75 -0.40
C ARG A 575 -43.68 -50.77 0.26
N ILE A 576 -43.26 -49.77 -0.50
CA ILE A 576 -42.52 -48.63 0.04
C ILE A 576 -43.54 -47.61 0.49
N TYR A 577 -43.52 -47.29 1.78
CA TYR A 577 -44.34 -46.25 2.38
C TYR A 577 -43.49 -45.02 2.66
N ILE A 578 -44.05 -43.86 2.33
CA ILE A 578 -43.54 -42.60 2.85
C ILE A 578 -44.33 -42.33 4.12
N ILE A 579 -43.71 -42.57 5.27
CA ILE A 579 -44.27 -42.18 6.56
C ILE A 579 -44.23 -40.65 6.59
N LYS A 580 -45.39 -40.02 6.42
CA LYS A 580 -45.55 -38.57 6.53
C LYS A 580 -45.85 -38.18 7.97
N ASP A 581 -45.47 -36.97 8.33
CA ASP A 581 -45.78 -36.39 9.64
C ASP A 581 -47.29 -36.46 9.95
N GLY A 582 -47.62 -36.89 11.17
CA GLY A 582 -49.00 -37.08 11.65
C GLY A 582 -49.72 -38.36 11.18
N GLN A 583 -49.08 -39.20 10.35
CA GLN A 583 -49.69 -40.43 9.83
C GLN A 583 -49.60 -41.61 10.82
N THR A 584 -50.68 -41.88 11.55
CA THR A 584 -50.67 -42.84 12.67
C THR A 584 -51.11 -44.27 12.34
N HIS A 585 -51.72 -44.52 11.17
CA HIS A 585 -52.26 -45.84 10.81
C HIS A 585 -51.98 -46.20 9.35
N PHE A 586 -51.61 -47.45 9.10
CA PHE A 586 -51.51 -48.03 7.77
C PHE A 586 -52.18 -49.39 7.71
N ASN A 587 -53.10 -49.51 6.74
CA ASN A 587 -53.84 -50.74 6.51
C ASN A 587 -53.35 -51.42 5.23
N PHE A 588 -53.09 -52.72 5.30
CA PHE A 588 -52.62 -53.54 4.17
C PHE A 588 -53.63 -54.64 3.84
N THR A 589 -54.03 -54.73 2.57
CA THR A 589 -54.84 -55.84 2.03
C THR A 589 -53.97 -56.65 1.08
N PRO A 590 -53.67 -57.94 1.36
CA PRO A 590 -52.85 -58.75 0.47
C PRO A 590 -53.54 -59.06 -0.86
N THR A 591 -52.90 -58.68 -1.98
CA THR A 591 -53.30 -59.08 -3.34
C THR A 591 -52.12 -59.70 -4.10
N LYS A 592 -52.44 -60.63 -5.01
CA LYS A 592 -51.47 -61.46 -5.73
C LYS A 592 -51.03 -60.75 -7.01
N GLU A 593 -49.97 -59.94 -6.95
CA GLU A 593 -49.34 -59.38 -8.15
C GLU A 593 -47.82 -59.55 -8.12
N SER A 594 -47.29 -60.09 -9.22
CA SER A 594 -45.88 -60.29 -9.49
C SER A 594 -45.22 -58.96 -9.84
N ILE A 595 -44.18 -58.59 -9.11
CA ILE A 595 -43.30 -57.44 -9.39
C ILE A 595 -42.57 -57.70 -10.71
N SER A 596 -42.64 -56.74 -11.65
CA SER A 596 -41.82 -56.76 -12.86
C SER A 596 -40.36 -56.49 -12.51
N GLU A 597 -39.50 -57.49 -12.71
CA GLU A 597 -38.05 -57.35 -12.67
C GLU A 597 -37.60 -56.25 -13.65
N PHE A 598 -36.94 -55.21 -13.12
CA PHE A 598 -36.12 -54.29 -13.90
C PHE A 598 -34.93 -55.08 -14.48
N ASN A 599 -35.11 -55.57 -15.68
CA ASN A 599 -34.13 -56.43 -16.36
C ASN A 599 -32.92 -55.58 -16.80
N SER A 600 -31.81 -55.66 -16.04
CA SER A 600 -30.54 -54.99 -16.30
C SER A 600 -29.88 -55.51 -17.59
N ASN A 601 -30.28 -54.96 -18.74
CA ASN A 601 -29.67 -55.23 -20.05
C ASN A 601 -28.75 -54.07 -20.49
N GLY A 602 -28.05 -53.44 -19.55
CA GLY A 602 -27.17 -52.31 -19.84
C GLY A 602 -25.89 -52.74 -20.55
N MET A 603 -25.47 -52.01 -21.57
CA MET A 603 -24.12 -52.13 -22.14
C MET A 603 -23.42 -50.80 -22.17
N GLY A 604 -22.10 -50.87 -22.24
CA GLY A 604 -21.25 -49.72 -22.13
C GLY A 604 -21.05 -48.94 -23.41
N PHE A 605 -20.68 -47.68 -23.20
CA PHE A 605 -20.13 -46.80 -24.22
C PHE A 605 -18.71 -46.41 -23.81
N PHE A 606 -17.91 -46.05 -24.81
CA PHE A 606 -16.61 -45.43 -24.63
C PHE A 606 -16.47 -44.28 -25.62
N THR A 607 -15.91 -43.17 -25.17
CA THR A 607 -15.78 -41.96 -26.00
C THR A 607 -14.38 -41.38 -25.83
N LEU A 608 -13.70 -41.12 -26.95
CA LEU A 608 -12.48 -40.33 -27.02
C LEU A 608 -12.77 -39.00 -27.70
N ASN A 609 -12.32 -37.90 -27.11
CA ASN A 609 -12.45 -36.56 -27.69
C ASN A 609 -11.09 -35.89 -27.76
N ALA A 610 -10.82 -35.22 -28.88
CA ALA A 610 -9.64 -34.39 -29.07
C ALA A 610 -10.02 -33.10 -29.83
N SER A 611 -9.40 -31.97 -29.51
CA SER A 611 -9.53 -30.71 -30.27
C SER A 611 -8.16 -30.12 -30.62
N GLN A 612 -8.09 -29.32 -31.69
CA GLN A 612 -6.86 -28.69 -32.16
C GLN A 612 -7.03 -27.16 -32.30
N TYR A 613 -5.97 -26.45 -31.91
CA TYR A 613 -5.55 -25.05 -32.16
C TYR A 613 -6.60 -24.06 -32.76
N GLN A 614 -6.94 -22.99 -32.02
CA GLN A 614 -7.94 -21.93 -32.34
C GLN A 614 -9.42 -22.39 -32.45
N GLY A 615 -9.75 -23.54 -31.87
CA GLY A 615 -10.95 -24.32 -32.22
C GLY A 615 -12.29 -23.78 -31.72
N LYS A 616 -13.06 -23.15 -32.62
CA LYS A 616 -14.53 -23.00 -32.53
C LYS A 616 -15.30 -24.33 -32.61
N TYR A 617 -14.63 -25.43 -32.97
CA TYR A 617 -15.20 -26.76 -33.13
C TYR A 617 -14.27 -27.82 -32.54
N SER A 618 -14.83 -28.81 -31.83
CA SER A 618 -14.09 -30.00 -31.39
C SER A 618 -14.78 -31.27 -31.86
N TYR A 619 -14.00 -32.27 -32.23
CA TYR A 619 -14.51 -33.51 -32.81
C TYR A 619 -14.19 -34.71 -31.91
N GLY A 620 -15.18 -35.55 -31.64
CA GLY A 620 -15.02 -36.76 -30.84
C GLY A 620 -15.40 -38.01 -31.61
N LEU A 621 -14.80 -39.15 -31.25
CA LEU A 621 -15.23 -40.47 -31.70
C LEU A 621 -15.79 -41.22 -30.50
N SER A 622 -17.06 -41.62 -30.60
CA SER A 622 -17.69 -42.52 -29.62
C SER A 622 -17.95 -43.88 -30.26
N TRP A 623 -17.67 -44.94 -29.52
CA TRP A 623 -18.03 -46.30 -29.90
C TRP A 623 -18.63 -47.05 -28.72
N GLY A 624 -19.58 -47.94 -28.99
CA GLY A 624 -20.25 -48.73 -27.95
C GLY A 624 -20.96 -49.93 -28.53
N SER A 625 -21.48 -50.81 -27.67
CA SER A 625 -22.14 -52.06 -28.10
C SER A 625 -23.56 -52.22 -27.57
N TYR A 626 -24.43 -52.66 -28.48
CA TYR A 626 -25.86 -53.00 -28.47
C TYR A 626 -26.23 -54.51 -28.44
N LYS A 627 -26.87 -55.13 -27.44
CA LYS A 627 -27.10 -56.59 -27.37
C LYS A 627 -28.07 -57.04 -28.48
N LYS A 628 -28.96 -56.15 -28.94
CA LYS A 628 -29.87 -56.38 -30.08
C LYS A 628 -29.59 -55.51 -31.32
N VAL A 629 -28.56 -54.66 -31.32
CA VAL A 629 -28.24 -53.70 -32.41
C VAL A 629 -26.77 -53.74 -32.85
N GLY A 630 -25.89 -54.48 -32.17
CA GLY A 630 -24.46 -54.58 -32.50
C GLY A 630 -23.67 -53.33 -32.09
N TRP A 631 -22.51 -53.08 -32.72
CA TRP A 631 -21.67 -51.93 -32.38
C TRP A 631 -22.14 -50.67 -33.10
N TYR A 632 -21.86 -49.50 -32.52
CA TYR A 632 -22.02 -48.20 -33.18
C TYR A 632 -20.72 -47.41 -33.13
N ILE A 633 -20.56 -46.51 -34.10
CA ILE A 633 -19.56 -45.44 -34.10
C ILE A 633 -20.25 -44.12 -34.45
N SER A 634 -19.95 -43.05 -33.72
CA SER A 634 -20.50 -41.71 -33.98
C SER A 634 -19.42 -40.65 -33.93
N LEU A 635 -19.54 -39.67 -34.83
CA LEU A 635 -18.77 -38.43 -34.76
C LEU A 635 -19.54 -37.45 -33.88
N LEU A 636 -18.89 -36.95 -32.84
CA LEU A 636 -19.41 -35.94 -31.94
C LEU A 636 -18.88 -34.58 -32.38
N THR A 637 -19.75 -33.58 -32.47
CA THR A 637 -19.35 -32.18 -32.49
C THR A 637 -19.79 -31.55 -31.18
N ASN A 638 -18.91 -30.76 -30.56
CA ASN A 638 -19.34 -29.94 -29.44
C ASN A 638 -19.91 -28.65 -30.00
N PHE A 639 -21.03 -28.22 -29.43
CA PHE A 639 -21.45 -26.84 -29.55
C PHE A 639 -20.76 -26.10 -28.42
N ASP A 640 -19.93 -25.14 -28.80
CA ASP A 640 -19.20 -24.22 -27.92
C ASP A 640 -19.88 -23.99 -26.55
N PRO A 641 -19.35 -24.54 -25.45
CA PRO A 641 -19.75 -24.13 -24.12
C PRO A 641 -18.81 -23.00 -23.67
N ALA A 642 -19.42 -21.87 -23.32
CA ALA A 642 -18.86 -20.84 -22.45
C ALA A 642 -17.96 -19.76 -23.09
N HIS A 643 -18.59 -18.84 -23.82
CA HIS A 643 -18.30 -17.40 -23.61
C HIS A 643 -19.22 -16.76 -22.55
N GLY A 644 -20.09 -17.54 -21.88
CA GLY A 644 -21.11 -17.04 -20.97
C GLY A 644 -20.77 -16.99 -19.48
N THR A 645 -19.64 -17.54 -19.01
CA THR A 645 -19.34 -17.59 -17.56
C THR A 645 -17.87 -17.50 -17.17
N TYR A 646 -16.92 -17.40 -18.10
CA TYR A 646 -15.51 -17.22 -17.75
C TYR A 646 -15.06 -15.75 -17.69
N GLN A 647 -15.84 -14.78 -18.17
CA GLN A 647 -15.39 -13.38 -18.19
C GLN A 647 -15.62 -12.58 -16.89
N THR A 648 -16.25 -13.13 -15.86
CA THR A 648 -16.48 -12.39 -14.59
C THR A 648 -15.69 -12.93 -13.40
N GLY A 649 -14.71 -13.80 -13.61
CA GLY A 649 -13.97 -14.41 -12.50
C GLY A 649 -12.54 -14.87 -12.78
N ILE A 650 -11.94 -14.59 -13.94
CA ILE A 650 -10.52 -14.90 -14.17
C ILE A 650 -9.68 -13.96 -13.30
N THR A 651 -8.98 -14.51 -12.32
CA THR A 651 -8.22 -13.69 -11.34
C THR A 651 -6.70 -13.85 -11.47
N GLN A 652 -6.20 -14.81 -12.27
CA GLN A 652 -4.77 -15.15 -12.28
C GLN A 652 -4.27 -15.55 -13.69
N PHE A 653 -3.30 -14.78 -14.21
CA PHE A 653 -2.56 -15.09 -15.43
C PHE A 653 -1.10 -15.41 -15.08
N ILE A 654 -0.52 -16.35 -15.82
CA ILE A 654 0.86 -16.81 -15.63
C ILE A 654 1.61 -16.67 -16.95
N THR A 655 2.80 -16.07 -16.92
CA THR A 655 3.68 -15.94 -18.09
C THR A 655 4.20 -17.31 -18.55
N LYS A 656 4.78 -17.39 -19.75
CA LYS A 656 5.45 -18.61 -20.25
C LYS A 656 6.56 -19.12 -19.30
N HIS A 657 7.07 -18.26 -18.42
CA HIS A 657 8.11 -18.56 -17.42
C HIS A 657 7.59 -18.97 -16.05
N ASN A 658 6.28 -19.18 -15.88
CA ASN A 658 5.61 -19.50 -14.62
C ASN A 658 5.61 -18.38 -13.58
N ASP A 659 5.85 -17.14 -13.99
CA ASP A 659 5.77 -15.98 -13.10
C ASP A 659 4.34 -15.47 -12.99
N TYR A 660 3.97 -15.07 -11.77
CA TYR A 660 2.64 -14.59 -11.44
C TYR A 660 2.52 -13.11 -11.79
N SER A 661 1.53 -12.74 -12.61
CA SER A 661 1.27 -11.33 -12.97
C SER A 661 -0.04 -10.86 -12.33
N PRO A 662 0.01 -10.19 -11.16
CA PRO A 662 -1.19 -9.82 -10.40
C PRO A 662 -2.00 -8.65 -11.02
N ASP A 663 -1.44 -7.94 -12.00
CA ASP A 663 -1.99 -6.66 -12.48
C ASP A 663 -2.73 -6.76 -13.83
N LEU A 664 -2.88 -7.95 -14.40
CA LEU A 664 -3.56 -8.15 -15.70
C LEU A 664 -5.05 -8.43 -15.54
N LYS A 665 -5.90 -7.72 -16.30
CA LYS A 665 -7.36 -7.88 -16.34
C LYS A 665 -7.80 -8.54 -17.64
N ALA A 666 -8.95 -9.20 -17.63
CA ALA A 666 -9.51 -9.92 -18.80
C ALA A 666 -9.70 -9.02 -20.04
N GLU A 667 -9.84 -7.71 -19.85
CA GLU A 667 -10.01 -6.70 -20.91
C GLU A 667 -8.70 -6.39 -21.65
N ASP A 668 -7.54 -6.74 -21.09
CA ASP A 668 -6.21 -6.47 -21.67
C ASP A 668 -5.87 -7.43 -22.84
N PHE A 669 -6.74 -8.41 -23.10
CA PHE A 669 -6.50 -9.48 -24.06
C PHE A 669 -7.30 -9.27 -25.37
N ASN A 670 -6.61 -9.19 -26.52
CA ASN A 670 -7.16 -9.08 -27.90
C ASN A 670 -8.01 -10.28 -28.41
N ASN A 671 -8.67 -11.06 -27.54
CA ASN A 671 -9.61 -12.15 -27.87
C ASN A 671 -9.07 -13.35 -28.71
N ASN A 672 -7.77 -13.43 -28.98
CA ASN A 672 -7.16 -14.62 -29.61
C ASN A 672 -6.80 -15.65 -28.55
N HIS A 673 -7.60 -16.71 -28.47
CA HIS A 673 -7.44 -17.83 -27.54
C HIS A 673 -7.17 -19.15 -28.28
N ILE A 674 -6.43 -20.03 -27.63
CA ILE A 674 -6.11 -21.37 -28.09
C ILE A 674 -6.41 -22.37 -26.99
N ASP A 675 -7.41 -23.21 -27.26
CA ASP A 675 -7.78 -24.33 -26.42
C ASP A 675 -7.29 -25.66 -27.01
N SER A 676 -6.72 -26.50 -26.15
CA SER A 676 -6.42 -27.90 -26.44
C SER A 676 -7.16 -28.80 -25.46
N ARG A 677 -7.98 -29.73 -25.96
CA ARG A 677 -8.77 -30.65 -25.13
C ARG A 677 -8.48 -32.09 -25.49
N LEU A 678 -8.24 -32.92 -24.48
CA LEU A 678 -8.20 -34.38 -24.60
C LEU A 678 -9.03 -34.99 -23.48
N SER A 679 -10.03 -35.82 -23.82
CA SER A 679 -10.81 -36.54 -22.81
C SER A 679 -11.20 -37.96 -23.23
N ALA A 680 -11.28 -38.84 -22.23
CA ALA A 680 -11.74 -40.21 -22.39
C ALA A 680 -12.81 -40.52 -21.34
N THR A 681 -14.00 -40.94 -21.77
CA THR A 681 -15.11 -41.29 -20.87
C THR A 681 -15.69 -42.66 -21.21
N ALA A 682 -16.18 -43.34 -20.18
CA ALA A 682 -16.81 -44.65 -20.30
C ALA A 682 -18.01 -44.74 -19.34
N GLY A 683 -19.01 -45.54 -19.69
CA GLY A 683 -20.17 -45.67 -18.83
C GLY A 683 -21.13 -46.73 -19.28
N LEU A 684 -22.30 -46.76 -18.64
CA LEU A 684 -23.39 -47.67 -18.92
C LEU A 684 -24.52 -46.96 -19.65
N MET A 685 -25.22 -47.71 -20.49
CA MET A 685 -26.43 -47.25 -21.15
C MET A 685 -27.63 -48.08 -20.73
N PHE A 686 -28.74 -47.39 -20.48
CA PHE A 686 -30.00 -47.98 -20.03
C PHE A 686 -31.08 -47.67 -21.06
N LYS A 687 -31.80 -48.70 -21.52
CA LYS A 687 -32.93 -48.50 -22.42
C LYS A 687 -34.12 -47.97 -21.63
N VAL A 688 -34.68 -46.84 -22.05
CA VAL A 688 -35.85 -46.23 -21.38
C VAL A 688 -37.14 -46.67 -22.07
N ALA A 689 -37.32 -46.29 -23.34
CA ALA A 689 -38.50 -46.61 -24.14
C ALA A 689 -38.18 -46.50 -25.64
N GLY A 690 -38.83 -47.30 -26.50
CA GLY A 690 -38.69 -47.18 -27.96
C GLY A 690 -37.22 -47.27 -28.46
N PRO A 691 -36.76 -46.36 -29.34
CA PRO A 691 -35.36 -46.25 -29.77
C PRO A 691 -34.45 -45.47 -28.80
N VAL A 692 -34.94 -45.11 -27.60
CA VAL A 692 -34.29 -44.17 -26.67
C VAL A 692 -33.52 -44.87 -25.54
N TYR A 693 -32.32 -44.37 -25.27
CA TYR A 693 -31.40 -44.84 -24.24
C TYR A 693 -30.87 -43.65 -23.42
N ILE A 694 -30.72 -43.84 -22.12
CA ILE A 694 -29.97 -42.94 -21.23
C ILE A 694 -28.53 -43.47 -21.10
N LYS A 695 -27.55 -42.59 -21.15
CA LYS A 695 -26.14 -42.89 -20.87
C LYS A 695 -25.73 -42.23 -19.56
N LEU A 696 -25.01 -42.95 -18.72
CA LEU A 696 -24.38 -42.43 -17.50
C LEU A 696 -23.00 -43.05 -17.35
N GLY A 697 -21.99 -42.22 -17.08
CA GLY A 697 -20.62 -42.66 -16.99
C GLY A 697 -19.68 -41.64 -16.37
N GLY A 698 -18.40 -41.95 -16.41
CA GLY A 698 -17.35 -41.05 -15.98
C GLY A 698 -16.05 -41.28 -16.73
N GLY A 699 -15.07 -40.43 -16.51
CA GLY A 699 -13.80 -40.50 -17.22
C GLY A 699 -12.78 -39.50 -16.72
N TYR A 700 -11.81 -39.18 -17.57
CA TYR A 700 -10.74 -38.25 -17.25
C TYR A 700 -10.52 -37.27 -18.40
N ALA A 701 -10.17 -36.03 -18.07
CA ALA A 701 -9.90 -34.97 -19.04
C ALA A 701 -8.63 -34.20 -18.72
N LEU A 702 -7.97 -33.77 -19.79
CA LEU A 702 -6.85 -32.83 -19.84
C LEU A 702 -7.26 -31.68 -20.74
N TYR A 703 -7.63 -30.55 -20.14
CA TYR A 703 -8.04 -29.34 -20.83
C TYR A 703 -7.04 -28.24 -20.51
N SER A 704 -6.50 -27.62 -21.56
CA SER A 704 -5.58 -26.50 -21.45
C SER A 704 -6.05 -25.33 -22.32
N ALA A 705 -6.08 -24.12 -21.75
CA ALA A 705 -6.43 -22.88 -22.43
C ALA A 705 -5.27 -21.87 -22.38
N PHE A 706 -5.00 -21.18 -23.50
CA PHE A 706 -3.92 -20.20 -23.66
C PHE A 706 -4.41 -18.97 -24.42
N ASP A 707 -4.04 -17.76 -23.99
CA ASP A 707 -4.34 -16.50 -24.68
C ASP A 707 -3.07 -15.81 -25.20
N GLN A 708 -3.15 -15.07 -26.32
CA GLN A 708 -1.98 -14.53 -27.06
C GLN A 708 -1.83 -13.00 -26.98
N THR A 709 -1.78 -12.34 -25.82
CA THR A 709 -2.08 -10.90 -25.85
C THR A 709 -1.43 -10.01 -24.78
N ILE A 710 -0.09 -9.95 -24.77
CA ILE A 710 0.71 -8.72 -24.61
C ILE A 710 1.98 -8.92 -25.47
N ASN A 711 2.30 -8.01 -26.39
CA ASN A 711 3.50 -8.09 -27.25
C ASN A 711 3.70 -9.44 -28.00
N GLU A 712 2.63 -10.06 -28.49
CA GLU A 712 2.64 -11.39 -29.14
C GLU A 712 3.05 -12.59 -28.25
N GLU A 713 3.16 -12.40 -26.94
CA GLU A 713 3.47 -13.48 -25.99
C GLU A 713 2.23 -14.29 -25.54
N TRP A 714 2.45 -15.58 -25.27
CA TRP A 714 1.43 -16.51 -24.80
C TRP A 714 1.33 -16.50 -23.28
N TYR A 715 0.13 -16.23 -22.76
CA TYR A 715 -0.21 -16.27 -21.34
C TYR A 715 -1.14 -17.45 -21.07
N ARG A 716 -0.94 -18.13 -19.94
CA ARG A 716 -1.78 -19.26 -19.51
C ARG A 716 -2.77 -18.80 -18.45
N THR A 717 -4.05 -19.12 -18.64
CA THR A 717 -5.10 -18.88 -17.63
C THR A 717 -5.06 -19.99 -16.58
N LYS A 718 -5.15 -19.64 -15.30
CA LYS A 718 -5.17 -20.67 -14.23
C LYS A 718 -6.53 -21.35 -14.11
N ASP A 719 -7.61 -20.59 -14.29
CA ASP A 719 -9.00 -21.01 -14.06
C ASP A 719 -9.62 -21.78 -15.24
N GLY A 720 -8.99 -21.75 -16.43
CA GLY A 720 -9.43 -22.47 -17.64
C GLY A 720 -8.80 -23.85 -17.85
N ASN A 721 -7.83 -24.24 -17.02
CA ASN A 721 -7.17 -25.55 -17.12
C ASN A 721 -7.86 -26.55 -16.21
N TYR A 722 -8.25 -27.70 -16.76
CA TYR A 722 -8.83 -28.79 -15.98
C TYR A 722 -8.08 -30.09 -16.23
N ASN A 723 -7.62 -30.71 -15.14
CA ASN A 723 -7.03 -32.03 -15.16
C ASN A 723 -7.69 -32.90 -14.07
N GLY A 724 -8.61 -33.78 -14.46
CA GLY A 724 -9.37 -34.52 -13.45
C GLY A 724 -10.52 -35.38 -13.94
N LEU A 725 -11.29 -35.88 -12.96
CA LEU A 725 -12.41 -36.79 -13.15
C LEU A 725 -13.65 -36.09 -13.71
N LEU A 726 -14.14 -36.60 -14.84
CA LEU A 726 -15.40 -36.16 -15.45
C LEU A 726 -16.55 -37.10 -15.11
N LEU A 727 -17.74 -36.53 -14.94
CA LEU A 727 -19.02 -37.20 -15.03
C LEU A 727 -19.62 -36.94 -16.42
N THR A 728 -20.26 -37.95 -16.99
CA THR A 728 -20.92 -37.84 -18.30
C THR A 728 -22.33 -38.43 -18.26
N GLY A 729 -23.29 -37.72 -18.86
CA GLY A 729 -24.68 -38.13 -18.91
C GLY A 729 -25.34 -37.68 -20.20
N GLY A 730 -26.22 -38.49 -20.79
CA GLY A 730 -26.74 -38.17 -22.12
C GLY A 730 -27.92 -39.03 -22.57
N LEU A 731 -28.49 -38.66 -23.72
CA LEU A 731 -29.54 -39.42 -24.40
C LEU A 731 -29.05 -39.94 -25.75
N GLN A 732 -29.51 -41.12 -26.13
CA GLN A 732 -29.23 -41.70 -27.44
C GLN A 732 -30.51 -42.24 -28.08
N PHE A 733 -30.69 -41.90 -29.35
CA PHE A 733 -31.79 -42.30 -30.21
C PHE A 733 -31.25 -43.17 -31.35
N ASN A 734 -31.68 -44.44 -31.39
CA ASN A 734 -31.25 -45.41 -32.39
C ASN A 734 -32.34 -45.66 -33.44
N LEU A 735 -32.21 -45.06 -34.62
CA LEU A 735 -33.13 -45.17 -35.76
C LEU A 735 -32.57 -46.14 -36.80
N LYS A 736 -32.92 -47.44 -36.67
CA LYS A 736 -32.39 -48.54 -37.51
C LYS A 736 -30.85 -48.61 -37.49
N ASN A 737 -30.20 -48.05 -38.51
CA ASN A 737 -28.75 -48.03 -38.67
C ASN A 737 -28.14 -46.65 -38.38
N ILE A 738 -28.95 -45.65 -38.04
CA ILE A 738 -28.50 -44.30 -37.69
C ILE A 738 -28.63 -44.12 -36.17
N VAL A 739 -27.63 -43.51 -35.57
CA VAL A 739 -27.58 -43.14 -34.16
C VAL A 739 -27.51 -41.63 -34.06
N ILE A 740 -28.37 -41.04 -33.24
CA ILE A 740 -28.28 -39.64 -32.84
C ILE A 740 -28.10 -39.63 -31.32
N SER A 741 -27.12 -38.90 -30.80
CA SER A 741 -26.92 -38.82 -29.36
C SER A 741 -26.59 -37.42 -28.90
N THR A 742 -27.03 -37.09 -27.69
CA THR A 742 -26.62 -35.91 -26.95
C THR A 742 -25.89 -36.35 -25.69
N ASP A 743 -24.74 -35.75 -25.41
CA ASP A 743 -23.96 -36.05 -24.19
C ASP A 743 -23.61 -34.73 -23.49
N VAL A 744 -23.63 -34.75 -22.16
CA VAL A 744 -23.18 -33.65 -21.29
C VAL A 744 -22.04 -34.16 -20.43
N ASN A 745 -20.91 -33.45 -20.44
CA ASN A 745 -19.79 -33.72 -19.55
C ASN A 745 -19.67 -32.62 -18.51
N THR A 746 -19.38 -32.98 -17.27
CA THR A 746 -19.18 -32.02 -16.17
C THR A 746 -18.12 -32.53 -15.19
N ASN A 747 -17.50 -31.61 -14.43
CA ASN A 747 -16.58 -31.97 -13.35
C ASN A 747 -17.36 -32.35 -12.07
N GLN A 748 -16.67 -32.77 -11.01
CA GLN A 748 -17.32 -33.20 -9.75
C GLN A 748 -18.09 -32.08 -9.04
N ASN A 749 -17.72 -30.83 -9.28
CA ASN A 749 -18.30 -29.65 -8.62
C ASN A 749 -19.39 -28.96 -9.45
N PHE A 750 -19.65 -29.44 -10.67
CA PHE A 750 -20.57 -28.84 -11.64
C PHE A 750 -20.21 -27.44 -12.14
N ASP A 751 -18.97 -26.99 -11.92
CA ASP A 751 -18.49 -25.65 -12.33
C ASP A 751 -18.30 -25.52 -13.84
N PHE A 752 -18.34 -26.63 -14.58
CA PHE A 752 -18.16 -26.70 -16.03
C PHE A 752 -19.16 -27.67 -16.65
N MET A 753 -19.80 -27.31 -17.77
CA MET A 753 -20.66 -28.21 -18.54
C MET A 753 -20.35 -28.13 -20.04
N GLU A 754 -20.15 -29.29 -20.67
CA GLU A 754 -19.89 -29.40 -22.11
C GLU A 754 -20.96 -30.24 -22.80
N PHE A 755 -21.68 -29.63 -23.74
CA PHE A 755 -22.76 -30.27 -24.50
C PHE A 755 -22.24 -30.77 -25.85
N LYS A 756 -22.58 -32.02 -26.18
CA LYS A 756 -22.18 -32.69 -27.42
C LYS A 756 -23.38 -33.20 -28.17
N LEU A 757 -23.34 -33.07 -29.49
CA LEU A 757 -24.28 -33.71 -30.39
C LEU A 757 -23.52 -34.66 -31.31
N GLY A 758 -24.00 -35.90 -31.42
CA GLY A 758 -23.39 -36.94 -32.22
C GLY A 758 -24.36 -37.50 -33.24
N ILE A 759 -23.85 -37.76 -34.43
CA ILE A 759 -24.52 -38.61 -35.43
C ILE A 759 -23.58 -39.73 -35.83
N GLY A 760 -24.13 -40.93 -35.98
CA GLY A 760 -23.34 -42.12 -36.22
C GLY A 760 -24.13 -43.24 -36.87
N PHE A 761 -23.43 -44.35 -37.09
CA PHE A 761 -24.01 -45.54 -37.67
C PHE A 761 -23.91 -46.72 -36.72
N ALA A 762 -24.98 -47.52 -36.68
CA ALA A 762 -25.03 -48.77 -35.93
C ALA A 762 -25.21 -49.95 -36.88
N LYS A 763 -24.45 -51.02 -36.68
CA LYS A 763 -24.55 -52.25 -37.48
C LYS A 763 -25.09 -53.39 -36.63
N LYS A 764 -26.30 -53.87 -36.97
CA LYS A 764 -26.91 -55.05 -36.34
C LYS A 764 -25.99 -56.25 -36.41
N LYS A 765 -25.84 -56.93 -35.27
CA LYS A 765 -25.20 -58.25 -35.19
C LYS A 765 -26.05 -59.20 -36.06
N ASN A 766 -25.46 -59.77 -37.11
CA ASN A 766 -26.14 -60.83 -37.87
C ASN A 766 -26.49 -61.95 -36.89
N LYS A 767 -27.75 -62.38 -36.89
CA LYS A 767 -28.11 -63.67 -36.29
C LYS A 767 -27.50 -64.73 -37.19
N ASP A 768 -26.36 -65.29 -36.79
CA ASP A 768 -25.96 -66.59 -37.33
C ASP A 768 -27.12 -67.55 -37.08
N LYS A 769 -27.70 -68.07 -38.18
CA LYS A 769 -28.48 -69.30 -38.15
C LYS A 769 -27.48 -70.39 -37.76
N LYS A 770 -27.73 -71.07 -36.64
CA LYS A 770 -27.08 -72.31 -36.18
C LYS A 770 -25.58 -72.45 -36.47
#